data_AF-A0A8K0XN96-F1
#
_entry.id   AF-A0A8K0XN96-F1
#
_cell.length_a   1.000
_cell.length_b   1.000
_cell.length_c   1.000
_cell.angle_alpha   90.00
_cell.angle_beta   90.00
_cell.angle_gamma   90.00
#
_symmetry.space_group_name_H-M   'P 1'
#
loop_
_entity.id
_entity.type
_entity.pdbx_description
1 polymer ?
#
loop_
_entity_poly.entity_id
_entity_poly.type
_entity_poly.pdbx_seq_one_letter_code
_entity_poly.pdbx_strand_id
1 'polypeptide(L)'
;MNGVRRFLGGGATTPTTSGPPATLEPTTPPSSSTTPLFIQKGPSWPPTADSPSSSDQSPPQTLVELGSPKTTTAALFFRRDRQRSVAQLSSDDDFQAHPRSQATNGISTMNGGARSSAYSSHYGSPRNSGSPVAGTSSPSPPGRAPLPHRVSQLSKSGAGGSGSDSWKRSSSMMGSVRDDLLMSLLASEAIVDSRGYEVLSAEEVEELKKEHQVLQSRLEAMSKKLALETKMRDAALSLSKANASFKGASKQSTEQLDTANRKVDTSQKEVWKISERVNEVQRRLLEHRASVLSQSLRNLERKNAPAESDGDSSNLTSGYSSPNRSMQMSPTSSSMTSVLSSPAKAKFDGAHFFAGHSDAVLPRLPGVAGGVPPQVVTELEEKLKTAEEALKEANAKRGELSREVSMLQLEKEQIETTLGMDVQSAEDTIHALEQERERMGDAQVKAFEEQSEVWMRDRVELDERRREVSSLKKRLEEMEERSTLSADVESRLEEEREHFRSELARRELEMDDARVMWEADRTAWEVERETTEQELRTLKVQLQQASAGKEARVQLDACTSALQDLLQSHAIPLVSRDGSIPTLVASIGAHLHGLNSRLQANLKAQEEWSAVRTRLEEDIRSGMDKREALYGELDQARKERDEAKVEARNLQADLQAATFTAATSLPRGTTVEYTGDAAAIVAILRPIWSTLPSPEARAGKMGSRFRTGSPTSSPVSTKPGSSSLSEMDVRTLKTLYDPKGFPSPSLSGSTGGPAFSVESFAERVQALIADDRALIERLIRFAQAHDLLKKNAERAQKLAQESNGALETYQKQVKMLEDRNRTLLAKQASLQDEVHHLQEALDRVMAEKLEIETHAAEQAETCAQLTEANNTLSARALNLAQEAASSTDHVRKQLERQLADANSALSAAKAEVESVRQSQQMTQMAMMEELNSIQTENDNLRNQLRAKK
;
A
#
# COMPACT_ATOMS: atom_id res chain seq x y z
N MET A 1 51.76 48.34 -5.52
CA MET A 1 52.95 48.73 -4.72
C MET A 1 52.73 48.31 -3.26
N ASN A 2 53.81 48.23 -2.48
CA ASN A 2 53.96 48.12 -1.01
C ASN A 2 52.66 48.30 -0.17
N GLY A 3 52.32 47.52 0.86
CA GLY A 3 53.01 46.42 1.56
C GLY A 3 53.66 46.84 2.90
N VAL A 4 53.71 45.91 3.88
CA VAL A 4 54.57 45.90 5.12
C VAL A 4 54.12 46.83 6.29
N ARG A 5 54.14 46.49 7.60
CA ARG A 5 54.27 45.23 8.42
C ARG A 5 54.07 45.50 9.95
N ARG A 6 53.77 44.44 10.75
CA ARG A 6 54.04 44.26 12.23
C ARG A 6 53.30 45.22 13.20
N PHE A 7 53.31 45.09 14.54
CA PHE A 7 53.86 44.14 15.55
C PHE A 7 52.67 43.60 16.41
N LEU A 8 52.54 42.32 16.78
CA LEU A 8 53.27 41.49 17.78
C LEU A 8 52.86 41.76 19.25
N GLY A 9 52.26 40.76 19.91
CA GLY A 9 52.00 40.71 21.36
C GLY A 9 50.98 39.63 21.69
N GLY A 10 51.23 38.80 22.72
CA GLY A 10 50.34 37.71 23.11
C GLY A 10 50.18 37.59 24.63
N GLY A 11 49.20 36.82 25.08
CA GLY A 11 48.95 36.56 26.49
C GLY A 11 47.73 35.66 26.69
N ALA A 12 47.92 34.52 27.33
CA ALA A 12 46.84 33.61 27.69
C ALA A 12 46.56 33.70 29.20
N THR A 13 45.29 33.74 29.58
CA THR A 13 44.80 33.17 30.85
C THR A 13 43.27 33.06 30.86
N THR A 14 42.77 31.91 31.31
CA THR A 14 41.40 31.73 31.80
C THR A 14 41.26 32.31 33.20
N PRO A 15 40.03 32.68 33.61
CA PRO A 15 39.56 32.25 34.93
C PRO A 15 38.21 31.52 34.88
N THR A 16 37.88 30.83 35.98
CA THR A 16 36.84 29.79 36.04
C THR A 16 35.80 30.12 37.12
N THR A 17 34.51 30.00 36.76
CA THR A 17 33.34 29.77 37.65
C THR A 17 33.01 30.79 38.77
N SER A 18 31.83 31.39 38.67
CA SER A 18 30.84 31.46 39.77
C SER A 18 29.47 31.93 39.27
N GLY A 19 28.41 31.54 39.98
CA GLY A 19 27.02 32.04 39.85
C GLY A 19 26.37 32.01 41.25
N PRO A 20 25.03 32.00 41.42
CA PRO A 20 23.93 32.20 40.45
C PRO A 20 23.07 33.45 40.77
N PRO A 21 22.05 33.80 39.97
CA PRO A 21 21.05 34.81 40.33
C PRO A 21 19.80 34.19 40.99
N ALA A 22 19.18 34.93 41.93
CA ALA A 22 17.87 34.62 42.48
C ALA A 22 17.12 35.92 42.86
N THR A 23 15.84 36.03 42.46
CA THR A 23 14.73 36.85 43.03
C THR A 23 14.99 38.33 43.37
N LEU A 24 14.14 39.28 42.98
CA LEU A 24 12.80 39.49 43.58
C LEU A 24 11.89 40.40 42.69
N GLU A 25 10.61 40.42 43.05
CA GLU A 25 9.53 41.31 42.53
C GLU A 25 9.47 42.64 43.35
N PRO A 26 8.37 43.43 43.40
CA PRO A 26 7.27 43.68 42.44
C PRO A 26 6.98 45.20 42.23
N THR A 27 6.05 45.57 41.32
CA THR A 27 5.06 46.67 41.54
C THR A 27 3.93 46.64 40.50
N THR A 28 2.78 47.27 40.77
CA THR A 28 1.50 47.08 40.04
C THR A 28 0.91 48.43 39.52
N PRO A 29 -0.39 48.61 39.13
CA PRO A 29 -0.75 49.14 37.80
C PRO A 29 -1.52 50.49 37.89
N PRO A 30 -2.28 50.99 36.86
CA PRO A 30 -3.61 50.43 36.51
C PRO A 30 -4.06 50.55 35.03
N SER A 31 -5.16 49.84 34.68
CA SER A 31 -6.23 50.13 33.66
C SER A 31 -5.88 50.89 32.35
N SER A 32 -6.26 50.48 31.14
CA SER A 32 -7.43 49.67 30.67
C SER A 32 -7.16 49.18 29.20
N SER A 33 -8.05 48.58 28.38
CA SER A 33 -9.51 48.34 28.44
C SER A 33 -9.92 46.98 27.80
N THR A 34 -10.87 46.92 26.85
CA THR A 34 -11.53 45.67 26.38
C THR A 34 -12.01 45.71 24.91
N THR A 35 -12.36 44.53 24.36
CA THR A 35 -13.04 44.24 23.06
C THR A 35 -12.09 44.06 21.84
N PRO A 36 -12.50 43.40 20.73
CA PRO A 36 -12.16 41.97 20.59
C PRO A 36 -11.52 41.57 19.24
N LEU A 37 -11.02 40.33 19.18
CA LEU A 37 -10.51 39.70 17.95
C LEU A 37 -11.63 39.44 16.92
N PHE A 38 -11.35 39.76 15.66
CA PHE A 38 -12.06 39.24 14.49
C PHE A 38 -11.04 38.73 13.44
N ILE A 39 -11.42 37.74 12.63
CA ILE A 39 -10.48 36.99 11.78
C ILE A 39 -10.68 37.31 10.31
N GLN A 40 -9.59 37.69 9.63
CA GLN A 40 -9.39 37.59 8.18
C GLN A 40 -7.94 37.06 8.01
N LYS A 41 -7.66 35.91 7.39
CA LYS A 41 -7.90 35.50 5.98
C LYS A 41 -7.47 36.60 4.99
N GLY A 42 -6.25 36.47 4.47
CA GLY A 42 -5.73 37.35 3.42
C GLY A 42 -6.41 37.07 2.07
N PRO A 43 -6.62 38.09 1.21
CA PRO A 43 -7.28 37.93 -0.08
C PRO A 43 -6.30 37.57 -1.20
N SER A 44 -6.72 36.64 -2.07
CA SER A 44 -6.10 36.39 -3.38
C SER A 44 -6.49 37.46 -4.40
N TRP A 45 -5.54 37.79 -5.29
CA TRP A 45 -5.77 38.55 -6.52
C TRP A 45 -6.34 37.65 -7.64
N PRO A 46 -6.81 38.17 -8.80
CA PRO A 46 -6.85 39.59 -9.24
C PRO A 46 -8.28 40.11 -9.58
N PRO A 47 -8.45 41.43 -9.82
CA PRO A 47 -9.71 42.00 -10.33
C PRO A 47 -9.66 42.37 -11.82
N THR A 48 -10.73 42.07 -12.56
CA THR A 48 -11.16 42.80 -13.77
C THR A 48 -12.06 43.98 -13.38
N ALA A 49 -12.27 44.94 -14.28
CA ALA A 49 -13.02 46.17 -13.99
C ALA A 49 -14.36 46.22 -14.73
N ASP A 50 -15.45 46.38 -13.99
CA ASP A 50 -16.80 46.60 -14.51
C ASP A 50 -17.09 48.06 -14.86
N SER A 51 -18.12 48.29 -15.69
CA SER A 51 -18.82 49.57 -15.81
C SER A 51 -20.26 49.34 -16.28
N PRO A 52 -21.27 49.39 -15.39
CA PRO A 52 -22.68 49.26 -15.76
C PRO A 52 -23.24 50.56 -16.34
N SER A 53 -24.28 50.47 -17.17
CA SER A 53 -24.93 51.62 -17.82
C SER A 53 -26.45 51.60 -17.68
N SER A 54 -27.04 52.81 -17.59
CA SER A 54 -28.47 53.13 -17.73
C SER A 54 -28.59 54.67 -17.77
N SER A 55 -29.50 55.30 -18.51
CA SER A 55 -30.54 54.82 -19.44
C SER A 55 -30.98 55.94 -20.41
N ASP A 56 -31.60 55.57 -21.53
CA ASP A 56 -32.58 56.33 -22.34
C ASP A 56 -32.39 57.85 -22.61
N GLN A 57 -32.19 58.22 -23.90
CA GLN A 57 -33.29 58.67 -24.78
C GLN A 57 -32.83 58.88 -26.25
N SER A 58 -33.79 58.90 -27.19
CA SER A 58 -33.54 58.93 -28.65
C SER A 58 -33.54 60.35 -29.27
N PRO A 59 -32.75 60.62 -30.32
CA PRO A 59 -32.88 61.80 -31.17
C PRO A 59 -33.68 61.54 -32.48
N PRO A 60 -34.44 62.51 -33.02
CA PRO A 60 -35.16 62.37 -34.29
C PRO A 60 -34.41 62.95 -35.52
N GLN A 61 -34.46 62.18 -36.62
CA GLN A 61 -34.73 62.56 -38.02
C GLN A 61 -34.19 63.88 -38.64
N THR A 62 -33.37 63.73 -39.71
CA THR A 62 -33.45 64.43 -41.04
C THR A 62 -33.33 65.98 -41.12
N LEU A 63 -32.95 66.64 -42.22
CA LEU A 63 -32.50 66.32 -43.59
C LEU A 63 -31.58 67.50 -44.04
N VAL A 64 -30.78 67.46 -45.12
CA VAL A 64 -31.09 68.05 -46.45
C VAL A 64 -29.80 68.07 -47.31
N GLU A 65 -29.83 67.48 -48.52
CA GLU A 65 -29.18 67.87 -49.81
C GLU A 65 -27.66 68.26 -49.91
N LEU A 66 -26.92 68.18 -51.04
CA LEU A 66 -27.12 67.69 -52.43
C LEU A 66 -25.73 67.34 -53.05
N GLY A 67 -25.59 66.47 -54.08
CA GLY A 67 -24.38 66.51 -54.95
C GLY A 67 -23.83 65.24 -55.62
N SER A 68 -24.40 64.86 -56.77
CA SER A 68 -23.92 64.02 -57.90
C SER A 68 -22.46 64.22 -58.41
N PRO A 69 -21.93 63.44 -59.41
CA PRO A 69 -21.96 61.96 -59.65
C PRO A 69 -20.71 61.33 -60.38
N LYS A 70 -20.76 59.99 -60.67
CA LYS A 70 -19.93 59.16 -61.61
C LYS A 70 -18.56 58.68 -61.06
N THR A 71 -18.06 57.43 -61.25
CA THR A 71 -18.37 56.25 -62.13
C THR A 71 -18.30 54.92 -61.32
N THR A 72 -18.74 53.68 -61.66
CA THR A 72 -19.30 52.92 -62.84
C THR A 72 -18.30 52.24 -63.82
N THR A 73 -18.23 50.91 -64.07
CA THR A 73 -18.83 49.68 -63.44
C THR A 73 -18.29 48.36 -64.07
N ALA A 74 -17.99 47.29 -63.29
CA ALA A 74 -18.11 45.83 -63.62
C ALA A 74 -17.48 44.94 -62.50
N ALA A 75 -17.96 43.76 -62.05
CA ALA A 75 -18.99 42.77 -62.44
C ALA A 75 -18.52 41.57 -63.33
N LEU A 76 -18.51 40.36 -62.75
CA LEU A 76 -18.50 39.06 -63.45
C LEU A 76 -19.38 38.04 -62.71
N PHE A 77 -20.13 37.24 -63.48
CA PHE A 77 -20.99 36.15 -63.02
C PHE A 77 -20.65 34.84 -63.73
N PHE A 78 -20.66 33.72 -63.02
CA PHE A 78 -20.93 32.38 -63.59
C PHE A 78 -22.00 31.71 -62.73
N ARG A 79 -23.25 31.69 -63.19
CA ARG A 79 -23.86 30.61 -63.98
C ARG A 79 -24.06 29.31 -63.20
N ARG A 80 -25.28 29.18 -62.68
CA ARG A 80 -25.94 27.90 -62.38
C ARG A 80 -26.41 27.28 -63.71
N ASP A 81 -26.16 25.99 -63.91
CA ASP A 81 -26.73 25.25 -65.04
C ASP A 81 -27.27 23.87 -64.61
N ARG A 82 -28.12 23.25 -65.43
CA ARG A 82 -28.95 22.09 -65.05
C ARG A 82 -29.12 21.10 -66.20
N GLN A 83 -28.60 19.89 -66.07
CA GLN A 83 -28.90 18.78 -66.97
C GLN A 83 -29.40 17.51 -66.26
N ARG A 84 -29.98 16.60 -67.05
CA ARG A 84 -30.93 15.57 -66.62
C ARG A 84 -30.89 14.36 -67.57
N SER A 85 -30.61 13.19 -67.04
CA SER A 85 -30.95 11.86 -67.58
C SER A 85 -31.33 10.97 -66.37
N VAL A 86 -32.43 10.21 -66.30
CA VAL A 86 -33.39 9.60 -67.24
C VAL A 86 -32.89 8.29 -67.87
N ALA A 87 -33.78 7.28 -67.79
CA ALA A 87 -33.74 5.92 -68.35
C ALA A 87 -32.90 4.87 -67.58
N GLN A 88 -33.36 3.62 -67.39
CA GLN A 88 -34.73 3.05 -67.51
C GLN A 88 -34.85 1.68 -66.79
N LEU A 89 -36.11 1.28 -66.50
CA LEU A 89 -36.75 -0.06 -66.51
C LEU A 89 -35.91 -1.38 -66.54
N SER A 90 -36.38 -2.53 -66.03
CA SER A 90 -37.74 -2.93 -65.57
C SER A 90 -37.76 -4.20 -64.67
N SER A 91 -38.94 -4.48 -64.09
CA SER A 91 -39.59 -5.81 -63.92
C SER A 91 -38.93 -6.94 -63.13
N ASP A 92 -39.60 -7.72 -62.28
CA ASP A 92 -40.93 -7.68 -61.60
C ASP A 92 -40.76 -8.63 -60.36
N ASP A 93 -41.58 -8.65 -59.29
CA ASP A 93 -42.95 -9.20 -59.22
C ASP A 93 -43.63 -8.81 -57.87
N ASP A 94 -44.94 -9.07 -57.73
CA ASP A 94 -45.83 -8.56 -56.67
C ASP A 94 -45.72 -9.24 -55.28
N PHE A 95 -45.92 -8.48 -54.19
CA PHE A 95 -47.16 -8.54 -53.37
C PHE A 95 -47.22 -7.55 -52.18
N GLN A 96 -48.46 -7.19 -51.84
CA GLN A 96 -49.02 -6.25 -50.84
C GLN A 96 -48.52 -6.47 -49.37
N ALA A 97 -48.57 -5.51 -48.41
CA ALA A 97 -49.26 -4.20 -48.33
C ALA A 97 -48.55 -3.16 -47.40
N HIS A 98 -48.98 -1.88 -47.46
CA HIS A 98 -48.51 -0.71 -46.70
C HIS A 98 -49.39 -0.39 -45.44
N PRO A 99 -49.27 0.78 -44.72
CA PRO A 99 -48.26 1.86 -44.64
C PRO A 99 -47.74 2.09 -43.17
N ARG A 100 -47.00 3.14 -42.73
CA ARG A 100 -46.69 4.49 -43.25
C ARG A 100 -45.35 5.06 -42.66
N SER A 101 -44.75 6.04 -43.35
CA SER A 101 -43.52 6.81 -43.04
C SER A 101 -43.39 7.33 -41.58
N GLN A 102 -42.22 7.36 -40.91
CA GLN A 102 -40.88 7.95 -41.20
C GLN A 102 -40.79 9.50 -41.22
N ALA A 103 -40.01 10.07 -40.27
CA ALA A 103 -39.24 11.32 -40.41
C ALA A 103 -38.18 11.51 -39.28
N THR A 104 -36.89 11.46 -39.66
CA THR A 104 -35.77 12.38 -39.32
C THR A 104 -35.38 12.82 -37.88
N ASN A 105 -34.11 12.53 -37.54
CA ASN A 105 -33.06 13.33 -36.85
C ASN A 105 -33.34 14.15 -35.56
N GLY A 106 -32.49 13.96 -34.52
CA GLY A 106 -32.03 15.10 -33.68
C GLY A 106 -31.84 14.89 -32.15
N ILE A 107 -30.57 14.83 -31.70
CA ILE A 107 -29.95 15.63 -30.61
C ILE A 107 -30.54 15.66 -29.16
N SER A 108 -29.67 15.31 -28.19
CA SER A 108 -29.51 15.77 -26.78
C SER A 108 -30.55 15.53 -25.63
N THR A 109 -30.02 14.95 -24.54
CA THR A 109 -30.03 15.44 -23.13
C THR A 109 -31.32 15.63 -22.31
N MET A 110 -31.52 14.75 -21.31
CA MET A 110 -32.16 14.92 -19.96
C MET A 110 -33.60 15.52 -19.87
N ASN A 111 -34.41 15.39 -18.79
CA ASN A 111 -34.20 14.95 -17.40
C ASN A 111 -35.52 14.45 -16.73
N GLY A 112 -35.42 13.72 -15.60
CA GLY A 112 -36.34 13.86 -14.44
C GLY A 112 -37.63 13.02 -14.34
N GLY A 113 -38.19 12.95 -13.11
CA GLY A 113 -39.49 12.35 -12.76
C GLY A 113 -39.43 11.15 -11.79
N ALA A 114 -39.28 11.23 -10.45
CA ALA A 114 -39.84 12.09 -9.39
C ALA A 114 -41.16 11.58 -8.73
N ARG A 115 -41.35 11.93 -7.43
CA ARG A 115 -42.58 11.99 -6.57
C ARG A 115 -42.50 11.16 -5.26
N SER A 116 -43.10 11.54 -4.11
CA SER A 116 -43.81 12.77 -3.62
C SER A 116 -44.25 12.56 -2.13
N SER A 117 -44.54 13.53 -1.24
CA SER A 117 -44.29 14.99 -1.13
C SER A 117 -44.79 15.51 0.26
N ALA A 118 -44.24 16.65 0.74
CA ALA A 118 -44.82 17.58 1.74
C ALA A 118 -44.91 17.14 3.24
N TYR A 119 -44.92 18.02 4.27
CA TYR A 119 -45.40 19.42 4.35
C TYR A 119 -44.79 20.22 5.56
N SER A 120 -44.57 21.54 5.42
CA SER A 120 -44.71 22.71 6.37
C SER A 120 -44.38 22.59 7.90
N SER A 121 -43.87 23.59 8.68
CA SER A 121 -43.19 24.90 8.47
C SER A 121 -42.81 25.56 9.84
N HIS A 122 -42.02 26.66 9.80
CA HIS A 122 -41.83 27.77 10.78
C HIS A 122 -40.81 27.72 11.96
N TYR A 123 -39.90 28.71 11.91
CA TYR A 123 -39.30 29.57 12.96
C TYR A 123 -39.18 29.12 14.43
N GLY A 124 -37.97 29.29 15.02
CA GLY A 124 -37.83 29.43 16.48
C GLY A 124 -36.40 29.41 17.05
N SER A 125 -35.98 30.50 17.68
CA SER A 125 -34.91 30.60 18.68
C SER A 125 -35.25 31.79 19.60
N PRO A 126 -34.74 31.91 20.86
CA PRO A 126 -33.61 31.20 21.46
C PRO A 126 -33.81 30.71 22.94
N ARG A 127 -32.72 30.19 23.53
CA ARG A 127 -32.28 30.34 24.95
C ARG A 127 -33.03 29.67 26.14
N ASN A 128 -32.28 28.75 26.78
CA ASN A 128 -31.78 28.83 28.18
C ASN A 128 -32.56 28.16 29.35
N SER A 129 -31.78 27.52 30.24
CA SER A 129 -32.04 27.15 31.65
C SER A 129 -33.25 26.27 32.03
N GLY A 130 -33.00 25.09 32.61
CA GLY A 130 -34.01 24.32 33.34
C GLY A 130 -33.58 22.90 33.75
N SER A 131 -33.42 22.66 35.04
CA SER A 131 -33.32 21.34 35.71
C SER A 131 -33.77 21.52 37.16
N PRO A 132 -34.21 20.50 37.93
CA PRO A 132 -34.11 19.05 37.68
C PRO A 132 -35.37 18.21 38.10
N VAL A 133 -35.18 16.88 38.23
CA VAL A 133 -35.92 15.90 39.08
C VAL A 133 -37.20 15.19 38.55
N ALA A 134 -37.16 13.84 38.70
CA ALA A 134 -38.22 12.81 38.84
C ALA A 134 -39.20 12.43 37.68
N GLY A 135 -39.27 11.11 37.38
CA GLY A 135 -40.57 10.43 37.19
C GLY A 135 -40.71 9.30 36.14
N THR A 136 -40.72 8.03 36.60
CA THR A 136 -41.55 6.89 36.10
C THR A 136 -41.49 6.35 34.64
N SER A 137 -40.87 5.16 34.49
CA SER A 137 -41.31 3.94 33.71
C SER A 137 -41.78 3.98 32.24
N SER A 138 -40.91 3.50 31.33
CA SER A 138 -40.97 2.28 30.45
C SER A 138 -42.31 1.66 29.93
N PRO A 139 -42.33 0.79 28.87
CA PRO A 139 -41.26 0.33 27.94
C PRO A 139 -41.62 0.29 26.41
N SER A 140 -40.63 0.07 25.52
CA SER A 140 -40.79 -0.67 24.22
C SER A 140 -39.44 -1.05 23.55
N PRO A 141 -39.39 -2.02 22.60
CA PRO A 141 -38.15 -2.62 22.01
C PRO A 141 -38.03 -2.43 20.47
N PRO A 142 -37.14 -3.12 19.72
CA PRO A 142 -35.73 -3.49 19.94
C PRO A 142 -34.76 -2.96 18.83
N GLY A 143 -33.45 -2.97 19.07
CA GLY A 143 -32.40 -2.58 18.08
C GLY A 143 -31.65 -3.76 17.44
N ARG A 144 -31.20 -3.61 16.19
CA ARG A 144 -30.56 -4.66 15.34
C ARG A 144 -29.07 -4.41 15.12
N ALA A 145 -28.24 -5.45 15.10
CA ALA A 145 -26.77 -5.37 14.98
C ALA A 145 -26.24 -5.67 13.55
N PRO A 146 -25.06 -5.13 13.16
CA PRO A 146 -24.28 -5.55 11.99
C PRO A 146 -23.08 -6.47 12.34
N LEU A 147 -22.46 -7.07 11.30
CA LEU A 147 -21.36 -8.05 11.39
C LEU A 147 -19.96 -7.43 11.13
N PRO A 148 -18.86 -8.02 11.65
CA PRO A 148 -17.47 -7.57 11.40
C PRO A 148 -16.71 -8.38 10.33
N HIS A 149 -15.48 -7.97 10.01
CA HIS A 149 -14.54 -8.63 9.09
C HIS A 149 -13.17 -8.94 9.73
N ARG A 150 -12.37 -9.79 9.05
CA ARG A 150 -11.01 -10.27 9.45
C ARG A 150 -10.07 -9.11 9.81
N VAL A 151 -9.28 -9.16 10.90
CA VAL A 151 -8.20 -10.12 11.29
C VAL A 151 -6.92 -9.96 10.46
N SER A 152 -5.82 -9.66 11.16
CA SER A 152 -4.44 -9.56 10.63
C SER A 152 -3.48 -10.40 11.48
N GLN A 153 -2.33 -10.77 10.90
CA GLN A 153 -1.44 -11.80 11.47
C GLN A 153 -0.61 -11.35 12.68
N LEU A 154 -0.25 -12.33 13.51
CA LEU A 154 0.68 -12.21 14.64
C LEU A 154 2.04 -12.83 14.29
N SER A 155 3.12 -12.20 14.77
CA SER A 155 4.44 -12.84 14.94
C SER A 155 4.96 -12.59 16.35
N LYS A 156 5.62 -13.58 16.95
CA LYS A 156 5.71 -13.73 18.42
C LYS A 156 7.15 -13.70 18.95
N SER A 157 7.35 -12.99 20.05
CA SER A 157 8.63 -12.88 20.78
C SER A 157 8.66 -13.80 22.03
N GLY A 158 9.86 -14.09 22.53
CA GLY A 158 10.11 -14.73 23.82
C GLY A 158 11.59 -15.11 24.01
N ALA A 159 12.14 -15.16 25.23
CA ALA A 159 11.60 -14.73 26.53
C ALA A 159 12.71 -14.60 27.59
N GLY A 160 12.46 -13.82 28.66
CA GLY A 160 13.28 -13.77 29.88
C GLY A 160 13.81 -12.36 30.24
N GLY A 161 13.56 -11.82 31.43
CA GLY A 161 12.62 -12.30 32.46
C GLY A 161 12.59 -11.48 33.76
N SER A 162 11.46 -11.59 34.49
CA SER A 162 11.23 -11.23 35.90
C SER A 162 11.34 -9.76 36.36
N GLY A 163 10.22 -9.17 36.75
CA GLY A 163 10.15 -7.89 37.48
C GLY A 163 8.71 -7.43 37.78
N SER A 164 8.24 -7.68 39.01
CA SER A 164 6.99 -7.12 39.58
C SER A 164 7.01 -5.58 39.59
N ASP A 165 5.90 -4.82 39.52
CA ASP A 165 4.47 -5.17 39.60
C ASP A 165 3.62 -4.18 38.76
N SER A 166 2.64 -4.64 37.96
CA SER A 166 1.64 -3.75 37.33
C SER A 166 0.38 -4.45 36.78
N TRP A 167 -0.12 -5.50 37.43
CA TRP A 167 -1.39 -6.11 37.04
C TRP A 167 -2.57 -5.24 37.52
N LYS A 168 -2.93 -4.23 36.72
CA LYS A 168 -4.04 -3.31 37.00
C LYS A 168 -5.36 -4.09 37.14
N ARG A 169 -5.90 -4.09 38.36
CA ARG A 169 -7.21 -4.70 38.67
C ARG A 169 -8.35 -3.99 37.92
N SER A 170 -9.06 -4.76 37.12
CA SER A 170 -10.52 -4.74 36.96
C SER A 170 -11.24 -3.38 36.87
N SER A 171 -11.49 -2.91 35.64
CA SER A 171 -12.56 -1.94 35.34
C SER A 171 -13.30 -2.28 34.03
N SER A 172 -13.56 -3.57 33.80
CA SER A 172 -14.18 -4.11 32.58
C SER A 172 -15.01 -5.39 32.84
N MET A 173 -15.61 -5.51 34.02
CA MET A 173 -16.19 -6.77 34.55
C MET A 173 -17.49 -7.28 33.84
N MET A 174 -17.91 -6.64 32.75
CA MET A 174 -18.94 -7.14 31.81
C MET A 174 -18.42 -7.32 30.36
N GLY A 175 -17.15 -6.97 30.10
CA GLY A 175 -16.42 -7.38 28.90
C GLY A 175 -15.80 -8.76 29.11
N SER A 176 -15.02 -8.90 30.19
CA SER A 176 -14.23 -10.09 30.53
C SER A 176 -14.97 -11.40 30.27
N VAL A 177 -16.16 -11.63 30.85
CA VAL A 177 -16.88 -12.92 30.69
C VAL A 177 -17.15 -13.29 29.22
N ARG A 178 -17.37 -12.32 28.32
CA ARG A 178 -17.49 -12.59 26.87
C ARG A 178 -16.13 -12.87 26.24
N ASP A 179 -15.11 -12.11 26.62
CA ASP A 179 -13.75 -12.22 26.08
C ASP A 179 -13.05 -13.50 26.58
N ASP A 180 -13.37 -13.95 27.79
CA ASP A 180 -12.96 -15.20 28.45
C ASP A 180 -13.68 -16.40 27.81
N LEU A 181 -15.00 -16.29 27.53
CA LEU A 181 -15.73 -17.29 26.73
C LEU A 181 -15.21 -17.36 25.29
N LEU A 182 -14.88 -16.22 24.67
CA LEU A 182 -14.29 -16.16 23.34
C LEU A 182 -12.87 -16.74 23.33
N MET A 183 -12.05 -16.45 24.33
CA MET A 183 -10.71 -17.04 24.49
C MET A 183 -10.80 -18.55 24.74
N SER A 184 -11.76 -19.00 25.54
CA SER A 184 -12.03 -20.43 25.76
C SER A 184 -12.54 -21.11 24.48
N LEU A 185 -13.38 -20.46 23.69
CA LEU A 185 -13.85 -20.95 22.39
C LEU A 185 -12.68 -21.06 21.40
N LEU A 186 -11.90 -19.99 21.21
CA LEU A 186 -10.71 -19.98 20.34
C LEU A 186 -9.63 -20.97 20.79
N ALA A 187 -9.49 -21.19 22.11
CA ALA A 187 -8.64 -22.26 22.63
C ALA A 187 -9.21 -23.64 22.28
N SER A 188 -10.52 -23.87 22.43
CA SER A 188 -11.16 -25.15 22.07
C SER A 188 -11.09 -25.43 20.56
N GLU A 189 -11.22 -24.40 19.72
CA GLU A 189 -11.04 -24.45 18.27
C GLU A 189 -9.58 -24.81 17.93
N ALA A 190 -8.60 -24.11 18.51
CA ALA A 190 -7.19 -24.46 18.35
C ALA A 190 -6.83 -25.86 18.89
N ILE A 191 -7.53 -26.38 19.91
CA ILE A 191 -7.40 -27.75 20.42
C ILE A 191 -8.04 -28.79 19.46
N VAL A 192 -9.03 -28.38 18.67
CA VAL A 192 -9.60 -29.19 17.57
C VAL A 192 -8.66 -29.18 16.36
N ASP A 193 -8.24 -28.01 15.87
CA ASP A 193 -7.33 -27.86 14.73
C ASP A 193 -6.01 -28.62 14.93
N SER A 194 -5.44 -28.52 16.14
CA SER A 194 -4.22 -29.25 16.52
C SER A 194 -4.37 -30.77 16.64
N ARG A 195 -5.55 -31.35 16.34
CA ARG A 195 -5.69 -32.81 16.16
C ARG A 195 -4.98 -33.32 14.91
N GLY A 196 -4.80 -32.49 13.89
CA GLY A 196 -4.15 -32.87 12.63
C GLY A 196 -2.62 -32.81 12.63
N TYR A 197 -1.99 -32.30 13.70
CA TYR A 197 -0.54 -32.08 13.75
C TYR A 197 0.21 -33.23 14.43
N GLU A 198 1.27 -33.69 13.77
CA GLU A 198 2.11 -34.80 14.24
C GLU A 198 2.98 -34.41 15.44
N VAL A 199 3.12 -35.34 16.40
CA VAL A 199 4.06 -35.20 17.52
C VAL A 199 5.40 -35.79 17.11
N LEU A 200 6.19 -34.98 16.40
CA LEU A 200 7.59 -35.28 16.05
C LEU A 200 8.41 -35.73 17.27
N SER A 201 9.39 -36.60 17.06
CA SER A 201 10.29 -37.11 18.10
C SER A 201 11.24 -36.02 18.65
N ALA A 202 11.87 -36.31 19.79
CA ALA A 202 12.84 -35.39 20.39
C ALA A 202 14.06 -35.11 19.49
N GLU A 203 14.49 -36.13 18.74
CA GLU A 203 15.66 -36.04 17.85
C GLU A 203 15.34 -35.18 16.61
N GLU A 204 14.24 -35.47 15.91
CA GLU A 204 13.75 -34.65 14.78
C GLU A 204 13.50 -33.19 15.20
N VAL A 205 12.97 -32.97 16.41
CA VAL A 205 12.74 -31.62 16.95
C VAL A 205 14.04 -30.92 17.32
N GLU A 206 15.14 -31.63 17.58
CA GLU A 206 16.47 -31.03 17.63
C GLU A 206 17.06 -30.78 16.25
N GLU A 207 16.91 -31.69 15.30
CA GLU A 207 17.39 -31.53 13.92
C GLU A 207 16.72 -30.35 13.23
N LEU A 208 15.40 -30.19 13.35
CA LEU A 208 14.67 -29.03 12.83
C LEU A 208 15.09 -27.73 13.52
N LYS A 209 15.48 -27.73 14.81
CA LYS A 209 16.07 -26.53 15.45
C LYS A 209 17.46 -26.22 14.88
N LYS A 210 18.29 -27.24 14.65
CA LYS A 210 19.63 -27.12 14.05
C LYS A 210 19.51 -26.61 12.61
N GLU A 211 18.60 -27.17 11.82
CA GLU A 211 18.29 -26.70 10.46
C GLU A 211 17.76 -25.27 10.46
N HIS A 212 16.79 -24.93 11.32
CA HIS A 212 16.25 -23.57 11.43
C HIS A 212 17.36 -22.54 11.73
N GLN A 213 18.24 -22.83 12.70
CA GLN A 213 19.37 -21.96 13.05
C GLN A 213 20.36 -21.79 11.89
N VAL A 214 20.67 -22.87 11.15
CA VAL A 214 21.54 -22.82 9.97
C VAL A 214 20.88 -22.03 8.84
N LEU A 215 19.62 -22.32 8.51
CA LEU A 215 18.86 -21.61 7.48
C LEU A 215 18.66 -20.13 7.82
N GLN A 216 18.43 -19.78 9.09
CA GLN A 216 18.33 -18.39 9.54
C GLN A 216 19.67 -17.64 9.39
N SER A 217 20.79 -18.26 9.77
CA SER A 217 22.12 -17.68 9.54
C SER A 217 22.44 -17.51 8.04
N ARG A 218 21.96 -18.45 7.21
CA ARG A 218 22.07 -18.39 5.74
C ARG A 218 21.17 -17.30 5.16
N LEU A 219 19.96 -17.12 5.68
CA LEU A 219 19.04 -16.05 5.31
C LEU A 219 19.63 -14.67 5.62
N GLU A 220 20.27 -14.53 6.78
CA GLU A 220 21.03 -13.33 7.13
C GLU A 220 22.21 -13.08 6.19
N ALA A 221 23.02 -14.09 5.85
CA ALA A 221 24.11 -13.94 4.90
C ALA A 221 23.61 -13.57 3.50
N MET A 222 22.50 -14.18 3.06
CA MET A 222 21.92 -13.99 1.74
C MET A 222 21.18 -12.66 1.58
N SER A 223 20.50 -12.18 2.62
CA SER A 223 19.93 -10.82 2.64
C SER A 223 21.03 -9.75 2.67
N LYS A 224 22.15 -9.99 3.36
CA LYS A 224 23.35 -9.13 3.30
C LYS A 224 23.96 -9.13 1.88
N LYS A 225 24.07 -10.29 1.20
CA LYS A 225 24.46 -10.40 -0.22
C LYS A 225 23.52 -9.61 -1.13
N LEU A 226 22.20 -9.81 -1.01
CA LEU A 226 21.19 -9.09 -1.79
C LEU A 226 21.29 -7.58 -1.59
N ALA A 227 21.51 -7.10 -0.37
CA ALA A 227 21.70 -5.67 -0.09
C ALA A 227 22.98 -5.09 -0.72
N LEU A 228 24.03 -5.91 -0.91
CA LEU A 228 25.24 -5.50 -1.64
C LEU A 228 25.03 -5.49 -3.16
N GLU A 229 24.47 -6.55 -3.74
CA GLU A 229 24.16 -6.61 -5.17
C GLU A 229 23.16 -5.51 -5.59
N THR A 230 22.20 -5.18 -4.71
CA THR A 230 21.26 -4.05 -4.92
C THR A 230 22.02 -2.72 -5.01
N LYS A 231 22.97 -2.47 -4.11
CA LYS A 231 23.83 -1.27 -4.16
C LYS A 231 24.75 -1.27 -5.39
N MET A 232 25.24 -2.42 -5.83
CA MET A 232 26.02 -2.53 -7.06
C MET A 232 25.17 -2.23 -8.31
N ARG A 233 23.91 -2.65 -8.34
CA ARG A 233 22.93 -2.27 -9.37
C ARG A 233 22.63 -0.77 -9.35
N ASP A 234 22.47 -0.15 -8.18
CA ASP A 234 22.28 1.32 -8.07
C ASP A 234 23.54 2.10 -8.48
N ALA A 235 24.74 1.61 -8.15
CA ALA A 235 25.99 2.17 -8.65
C ALA A 235 26.12 2.01 -10.17
N ALA A 236 25.73 0.86 -10.74
CA ALA A 236 25.71 0.63 -12.19
C ALA A 236 24.68 1.52 -12.90
N LEU A 237 23.50 1.78 -12.30
CA LEU A 237 22.56 2.79 -12.80
C LEU A 237 23.17 4.19 -12.83
N SER A 238 23.88 4.58 -11.77
CA SER A 238 24.56 5.88 -11.69
C SER A 238 25.66 6.01 -12.75
N LEU A 239 26.50 4.98 -12.91
CA LEU A 239 27.53 4.90 -13.95
C LEU A 239 26.92 4.89 -15.36
N SER A 240 25.83 4.16 -15.59
CA SER A 240 25.13 4.15 -16.88
C SER A 240 24.53 5.51 -17.24
N LYS A 241 24.04 6.28 -16.24
CA LYS A 241 23.56 7.65 -16.44
C LYS A 241 24.73 8.62 -16.71
N ALA A 242 25.81 8.53 -15.95
CA ALA A 242 27.01 9.36 -16.15
C ALA A 242 27.68 9.11 -17.51
N ASN A 243 27.75 7.85 -17.95
CA ASN A 243 28.35 7.46 -19.23
C ASN A 243 27.41 7.57 -20.44
N ALA A 244 26.17 8.05 -20.26
CA ALA A 244 25.21 8.20 -21.36
C ALA A 244 25.71 9.15 -22.47
N SER A 245 26.53 10.15 -22.11
CA SER A 245 27.20 11.07 -23.03
C SER A 245 28.34 10.43 -23.82
N PHE A 246 28.94 9.34 -23.34
CA PHE A 246 30.09 8.67 -23.95
C PHE A 246 29.65 7.41 -24.71
N LYS A 247 29.40 7.56 -26.02
CA LYS A 247 28.80 6.56 -26.93
C LYS A 247 29.45 5.15 -26.92
N GLY A 248 30.72 5.05 -26.53
CA GLY A 248 31.41 3.77 -26.30
C GLY A 248 31.19 3.20 -24.89
N ALA A 249 31.45 4.00 -23.84
CA ALA A 249 31.30 3.60 -22.45
C ALA A 249 29.84 3.27 -22.07
N SER A 250 28.87 3.96 -22.69
CA SER A 250 27.43 3.69 -22.54
C SER A 250 27.06 2.22 -22.80
N LYS A 251 27.62 1.59 -23.86
CA LYS A 251 27.38 0.15 -24.14
C LYS A 251 27.94 -0.75 -23.05
N GLN A 252 29.16 -0.47 -22.57
CA GLN A 252 29.78 -1.24 -21.51
C GLN A 252 29.05 -1.07 -20.17
N SER A 253 28.57 0.14 -19.86
CA SER A 253 27.82 0.42 -18.63
C SER A 253 26.40 -0.17 -18.64
N THR A 254 25.76 -0.28 -19.81
CA THR A 254 24.47 -0.97 -19.94
C THR A 254 24.60 -2.50 -19.83
N GLU A 255 25.66 -3.09 -20.40
CA GLU A 255 25.96 -4.53 -20.18
C GLU A 255 26.32 -4.84 -18.71
N GLN A 256 27.03 -3.94 -18.04
CA GLN A 256 27.29 -4.03 -16.59
C GLN A 256 26.01 -3.86 -15.75
N LEU A 257 25.11 -2.96 -16.15
CA LEU A 257 23.80 -2.79 -15.53
C LEU A 257 22.96 -4.07 -15.64
N ASP A 258 22.84 -4.66 -16.83
CA ASP A 258 22.09 -5.90 -17.04
C ASP A 258 22.70 -7.08 -16.28
N THR A 259 24.03 -7.12 -16.17
CA THR A 259 24.73 -8.11 -15.34
C THR A 259 24.40 -7.92 -13.85
N ALA A 260 24.34 -6.68 -13.36
CA ALA A 260 23.94 -6.37 -11.98
C ALA A 260 22.45 -6.66 -11.71
N ASN A 261 21.56 -6.35 -12.66
CA ASN A 261 20.14 -6.71 -12.59
C ASN A 261 19.97 -8.23 -12.41
N ARG A 262 20.59 -9.03 -13.30
CA ARG A 262 20.54 -10.50 -13.23
C ARG A 262 21.06 -11.06 -11.89
N LYS A 263 22.10 -10.45 -11.31
CA LYS A 263 22.66 -10.83 -9.99
C LYS A 263 21.72 -10.49 -8.83
N VAL A 264 21.04 -9.35 -8.89
CA VAL A 264 19.97 -9.00 -7.95
C VAL A 264 18.85 -10.02 -8.05
N ASP A 265 18.36 -10.34 -9.26
CA ASP A 265 17.27 -11.30 -9.48
C ASP A 265 17.61 -12.70 -8.94
N THR A 266 18.83 -13.20 -9.19
CA THR A 266 19.28 -14.48 -8.63
C THR A 266 19.36 -14.43 -7.10
N SER A 267 19.88 -13.33 -6.54
CA SER A 267 20.00 -13.17 -5.09
C SER A 267 18.63 -13.04 -4.40
N GLN A 268 17.65 -12.41 -5.05
CA GLN A 268 16.26 -12.36 -4.58
C GLN A 268 15.64 -13.77 -4.57
N LYS A 269 15.80 -14.53 -5.66
CA LYS A 269 15.30 -15.92 -5.77
C LYS A 269 15.95 -16.85 -4.74
N GLU A 270 17.24 -16.69 -4.47
CA GLU A 270 17.94 -17.43 -3.40
C GLU A 270 17.42 -17.04 -2.00
N VAL A 271 17.25 -15.74 -1.72
CA VAL A 271 16.68 -15.27 -0.44
C VAL A 271 15.25 -15.80 -0.23
N TRP A 272 14.41 -15.78 -1.27
CA TRP A 272 13.03 -16.24 -1.21
C TRP A 272 12.92 -17.75 -0.94
N LYS A 273 13.70 -18.59 -1.65
CA LYS A 273 13.75 -20.04 -1.39
C LYS A 273 14.25 -20.38 0.02
N ILE A 274 15.15 -19.57 0.57
CA ILE A 274 15.66 -19.77 1.93
C ILE A 274 14.64 -19.31 2.97
N SER A 275 13.95 -18.18 2.78
CA SER A 275 12.91 -17.74 3.71
C SER A 275 11.69 -18.66 3.69
N GLU A 276 11.31 -19.19 2.53
CA GLU A 276 10.31 -20.26 2.38
C GLU A 276 10.67 -21.48 3.24
N ARG A 277 11.90 -21.99 3.14
CA ARG A 277 12.32 -23.15 3.96
C ARG A 277 12.52 -22.82 5.45
N VAL A 278 12.92 -21.60 5.81
CA VAL A 278 12.89 -21.14 7.22
C VAL A 278 11.47 -21.19 7.77
N ASN A 279 10.48 -20.71 7.00
CA ASN A 279 9.07 -20.72 7.36
C ASN A 279 8.50 -22.16 7.44
N GLU A 280 8.86 -23.05 6.52
CA GLU A 280 8.50 -24.47 6.53
C GLU A 280 8.94 -25.15 7.84
N VAL A 281 10.23 -25.05 8.18
CA VAL A 281 10.80 -25.63 9.40
C VAL A 281 10.20 -24.99 10.66
N GLN A 282 9.95 -23.67 10.63
CA GLN A 282 9.27 -22.98 11.73
C GLN A 282 7.81 -23.44 11.89
N ARG A 283 7.10 -23.74 10.79
CA ARG A 283 5.72 -24.24 10.82
C ARG A 283 5.67 -25.60 11.51
N ARG A 284 6.49 -26.57 11.07
CA ARG A 284 6.59 -27.91 11.69
C ARG A 284 6.91 -27.84 13.18
N LEU A 285 7.83 -26.95 13.56
CA LEU A 285 8.19 -26.72 14.97
C LEU A 285 7.03 -26.09 15.78
N LEU A 286 6.15 -25.29 15.16
CA LEU A 286 4.95 -24.74 15.79
C LEU A 286 3.79 -25.74 15.83
N GLU A 287 3.64 -26.57 14.80
CA GLU A 287 2.64 -27.64 14.68
C GLU A 287 2.88 -28.72 15.75
N HIS A 288 4.11 -29.21 15.88
CA HIS A 288 4.51 -30.09 16.99
C HIS A 288 4.26 -29.43 18.36
N ARG A 289 4.64 -28.15 18.55
CA ARG A 289 4.37 -27.43 19.82
C ARG A 289 2.88 -27.34 20.12
N ALA A 290 2.04 -27.08 19.12
CA ALA A 290 0.59 -27.04 19.27
C ALA A 290 0.04 -28.43 19.61
N SER A 291 0.50 -29.48 18.93
CA SER A 291 0.09 -30.87 19.18
C SER A 291 0.47 -31.33 20.60
N VAL A 292 1.72 -31.11 21.03
CA VAL A 292 2.18 -31.42 22.40
C VAL A 292 1.39 -30.65 23.46
N LEU A 293 1.12 -29.35 23.26
CA LEU A 293 0.30 -28.58 24.19
C LEU A 293 -1.13 -29.13 24.26
N SER A 294 -1.74 -29.41 23.10
CA SER A 294 -3.08 -29.99 22.97
C SER A 294 -3.20 -31.37 23.63
N GLN A 295 -2.19 -32.23 23.44
CA GLN A 295 -2.10 -33.53 24.10
C GLN A 295 -1.91 -33.38 25.62
N SER A 296 -1.07 -32.43 26.07
CA SER A 296 -0.86 -32.17 27.49
C SER A 296 -2.14 -31.64 28.17
N LEU A 297 -2.90 -30.80 27.48
CA LEU A 297 -4.15 -30.25 28.00
C LEU A 297 -5.25 -31.32 28.05
N ARG A 298 -5.41 -32.15 27.01
CA ARG A 298 -6.30 -33.33 27.04
C ARG A 298 -5.89 -34.38 28.09
N ASN A 299 -4.63 -34.39 28.52
CA ASN A 299 -4.18 -35.22 29.65
C ASN A 299 -4.53 -34.58 31.00
N LEU A 300 -4.47 -33.25 31.12
CA LEU A 300 -4.96 -32.52 32.29
C LEU A 300 -6.48 -32.59 32.42
N GLU A 301 -7.22 -32.43 31.33
CA GLU A 301 -8.69 -32.59 31.28
C GLU A 301 -9.10 -33.99 31.73
N ARG A 302 -8.48 -35.04 31.18
CA ARG A 302 -8.74 -36.43 31.61
C ARG A 302 -8.33 -36.73 33.05
N LYS A 303 -7.34 -36.01 33.60
CA LYS A 303 -6.91 -36.15 35.01
C LYS A 303 -7.77 -35.33 35.98
N ASN A 304 -8.42 -34.28 35.50
CA ASN A 304 -9.30 -33.41 36.28
C ASN A 304 -10.79 -33.77 36.15
N ALA A 305 -11.14 -34.68 35.24
CA ALA A 305 -12.46 -35.31 35.20
C ALA A 305 -12.70 -36.10 36.50
N PRO A 306 -13.91 -36.05 37.09
CA PRO A 306 -14.21 -36.82 38.30
C PRO A 306 -14.21 -38.32 37.99
N ALA A 307 -13.47 -39.09 38.78
CA ALA A 307 -13.49 -40.54 38.73
C ALA A 307 -14.75 -41.05 39.45
N GLU A 308 -15.80 -41.34 38.68
CA GLU A 308 -17.03 -41.96 39.15
C GLU A 308 -17.24 -43.31 38.47
N SER A 309 -17.80 -44.26 39.22
CA SER A 309 -18.01 -45.67 38.83
C SER A 309 -16.78 -46.46 38.37
N ASP A 310 -16.00 -46.97 39.34
CA ASP A 310 -15.61 -48.39 39.27
C ASP A 310 -16.91 -49.21 39.35
N GLY A 311 -17.20 -50.05 38.35
CA GLY A 311 -18.49 -50.72 38.23
C GLY A 311 -18.49 -51.82 37.17
N ASP A 312 -18.02 -53.01 37.55
CA ASP A 312 -18.01 -54.19 36.69
C ASP A 312 -19.43 -54.60 36.27
N SER A 313 -19.71 -54.55 34.97
CA SER A 313 -20.64 -55.48 34.30
C SER A 313 -20.51 -55.42 32.78
N SER A 314 -20.71 -56.57 32.13
CA SER A 314 -20.64 -56.71 30.67
C SER A 314 -22.00 -56.53 29.98
N ASN A 315 -21.97 -55.94 28.78
CA ASN A 315 -22.92 -56.12 27.66
C ASN A 315 -24.26 -55.33 27.70
N LEU A 316 -24.80 -55.10 26.49
CA LEU A 316 -26.08 -54.45 26.12
C LEU A 316 -26.17 -52.92 26.32
N THR A 317 -26.89 -52.13 25.49
CA THR A 317 -27.30 -52.26 24.06
C THR A 317 -27.86 -50.90 23.56
N SER A 318 -28.10 -50.74 22.25
CA SER A 318 -28.75 -49.59 21.56
C SER A 318 -27.94 -48.28 21.46
N GLY A 319 -27.95 -47.55 20.33
CA GLY A 319 -28.57 -47.83 19.02
C GLY A 319 -28.56 -46.61 18.07
N TYR A 320 -28.80 -46.85 16.77
CA TYR A 320 -28.68 -45.92 15.61
C TYR A 320 -27.24 -45.44 15.26
N SER A 321 -26.73 -45.56 14.03
CA SER A 321 -27.28 -46.24 12.84
C SER A 321 -26.19 -46.82 11.93
N SER A 322 -26.44 -48.02 11.39
CA SER A 322 -25.74 -48.64 10.24
C SER A 322 -26.40 -48.20 8.91
N PRO A 323 -26.12 -48.74 7.69
CA PRO A 323 -25.31 -49.90 7.24
C PRO A 323 -24.05 -49.48 6.44
N ASN A 324 -23.18 -50.34 5.87
CA ASN A 324 -23.23 -51.73 5.40
C ASN A 324 -21.78 -52.31 5.43
N ARG A 325 -21.43 -53.61 5.36
CA ARG A 325 -22.11 -54.87 4.94
C ARG A 325 -21.29 -56.08 5.46
N SER A 326 -21.93 -57.22 5.84
CA SER A 326 -21.38 -58.62 5.93
C SER A 326 -19.99 -58.86 6.60
N MET A 327 -19.75 -59.67 7.65
CA MET A 327 -20.43 -60.84 8.26
C MET A 327 -20.66 -62.04 7.30
N GLN A 328 -20.42 -63.32 7.64
CA GLN A 328 -20.18 -63.94 8.96
C GLN A 328 -19.59 -65.38 8.87
N MET A 329 -19.05 -65.87 10.00
CA MET A 329 -18.87 -67.29 10.42
C MET A 329 -17.99 -68.30 9.63
N SER A 330 -17.46 -69.25 10.41
CA SER A 330 -16.84 -70.53 10.04
C SER A 330 -17.64 -71.70 10.70
N PRO A 331 -17.19 -72.96 10.65
CA PRO A 331 -16.69 -73.77 9.53
C PRO A 331 -17.62 -74.96 9.21
N THR A 332 -17.53 -75.57 8.03
CA THR A 332 -18.18 -76.87 7.73
C THR A 332 -17.52 -77.58 6.54
N SER A 333 -17.68 -78.90 6.43
CA SER A 333 -16.95 -79.74 5.47
C SER A 333 -17.59 -79.82 4.08
N SER A 334 -16.74 -79.76 3.04
CA SER A 334 -16.80 -80.48 1.75
C SER A 334 -18.13 -80.54 0.95
N SER A 335 -18.15 -80.01 -0.28
CA SER A 335 -18.15 -80.81 -1.55
C SER A 335 -18.62 -80.08 -2.84
N MET A 336 -18.19 -80.61 -3.99
CA MET A 336 -18.78 -80.54 -5.36
C MET A 336 -18.68 -79.28 -6.25
N THR A 337 -17.99 -79.41 -7.40
CA THR A 337 -18.37 -79.07 -8.81
C THR A 337 -17.11 -78.88 -9.70
N SER A 338 -17.10 -78.97 -11.04
CA SER A 338 -17.78 -79.93 -11.95
C SER A 338 -17.22 -79.88 -13.40
N VAL A 339 -17.08 -81.06 -14.02
CA VAL A 339 -17.16 -81.44 -15.46
C VAL A 339 -16.27 -80.84 -16.59
N LEU A 340 -15.69 -81.77 -17.38
CA LEU A 340 -15.29 -81.71 -18.82
C LEU A 340 -14.10 -80.81 -19.22
N SER A 341 -13.27 -81.15 -20.23
CA SER A 341 -13.53 -81.92 -21.47
C SER A 341 -12.37 -82.83 -21.93
N SER A 342 -12.65 -83.81 -22.80
CA SER A 342 -11.67 -84.71 -23.45
C SER A 342 -11.37 -84.36 -24.92
N PRO A 343 -10.30 -84.88 -25.52
CA PRO A 343 -10.45 -85.92 -26.57
C PRO A 343 -9.32 -86.99 -26.57
N ALA A 344 -9.35 -88.12 -27.29
CA ALA A 344 -10.42 -88.97 -27.85
C ALA A 344 -9.79 -90.30 -28.38
N LYS A 345 -10.61 -91.33 -28.64
CA LYS A 345 -10.24 -92.71 -29.11
C LYS A 345 -9.53 -93.60 -28.06
N ALA A 346 -9.70 -94.93 -28.06
CA ALA A 346 -10.77 -95.76 -28.62
C ALA A 346 -10.85 -97.13 -27.90
N LYS A 347 -12.03 -97.75 -28.00
CA LYS A 347 -12.37 -99.09 -27.49
C LYS A 347 -11.47 -100.19 -28.08
N PHE A 348 -11.26 -101.26 -27.29
CA PHE A 348 -11.28 -102.62 -27.84
C PHE A 348 -12.36 -103.43 -27.11
N ASP A 349 -13.04 -104.29 -27.85
CA ASP A 349 -14.05 -105.26 -27.39
C ASP A 349 -13.53 -106.63 -27.82
N GLY A 350 -13.53 -107.60 -26.89
CA GLY A 350 -12.61 -108.74 -26.97
C GLY A 350 -13.10 -109.97 -26.23
N ALA A 351 -13.96 -110.74 -26.89
CA ALA A 351 -14.33 -112.08 -26.42
C ALA A 351 -13.18 -113.10 -26.55
N HIS A 352 -13.31 -114.18 -25.78
CA HIS A 352 -12.49 -115.38 -25.70
C HIS A 352 -11.53 -115.72 -26.87
N PHE A 353 -10.25 -115.89 -26.53
CA PHE A 353 -9.59 -117.21 -26.68
C PHE A 353 -9.13 -117.64 -25.28
N PHE A 354 -9.59 -118.77 -24.73
CA PHE A 354 -9.07 -120.14 -24.94
C PHE A 354 -7.56 -120.24 -24.59
N ALA A 355 -7.12 -121.05 -23.61
CA ALA A 355 -7.81 -121.98 -22.71
C ALA A 355 -7.00 -122.13 -21.39
N GLY A 356 -7.49 -122.77 -20.32
CA GLY A 356 -8.75 -123.49 -20.11
C GLY A 356 -9.06 -123.68 -18.62
N HIS A 357 -10.19 -124.32 -18.31
CA HIS A 357 -10.67 -124.61 -16.95
C HIS A 357 -10.48 -126.08 -16.57
N SER A 358 -10.96 -126.44 -15.37
CA SER A 358 -11.45 -127.78 -14.98
C SER A 358 -10.47 -128.95 -14.99
N ASP A 359 -9.58 -128.96 -13.99
CA ASP A 359 -9.55 -130.01 -12.95
C ASP A 359 -9.07 -129.36 -11.64
N ALA A 360 -9.72 -129.41 -10.48
CA ALA A 360 -10.53 -130.46 -9.84
C ALA A 360 -9.74 -131.60 -9.15
N VAL A 361 -8.48 -131.34 -8.75
CA VAL A 361 -7.72 -132.25 -7.88
C VAL A 361 -7.65 -131.73 -6.45
N LEU A 362 -8.46 -132.31 -5.57
CA LEU A 362 -8.20 -132.33 -4.12
C LEU A 362 -7.17 -133.44 -3.82
N PRO A 363 -6.02 -133.15 -3.18
CA PRO A 363 -5.16 -134.18 -2.62
C PRO A 363 -5.84 -134.84 -1.41
N ARG A 364 -6.69 -135.85 -1.67
CA ARG A 364 -7.17 -136.77 -0.63
C ARG A 364 -6.00 -137.55 -0.05
N LEU A 365 -6.14 -137.97 1.21
CA LEU A 365 -5.24 -138.94 1.83
C LEU A 365 -5.17 -140.23 1.01
N PRO A 366 -3.97 -140.74 0.71
CA PRO A 366 -3.69 -142.17 0.74
C PRO A 366 -3.34 -142.56 2.17
N GLY A 367 -4.19 -143.34 2.83
CA GLY A 367 -3.77 -144.03 4.06
C GLY A 367 -3.15 -145.39 3.72
N VAL A 368 -2.28 -145.91 4.61
CA VAL A 368 -2.19 -147.32 5.07
C VAL A 368 -0.80 -147.59 5.70
N ALA A 369 -0.83 -148.19 6.89
CA ALA A 369 0.20 -148.98 7.58
C ALA A 369 1.71 -148.60 7.46
N GLY A 370 2.29 -148.18 8.58
CA GLY A 370 3.74 -148.16 8.80
C GLY A 370 4.11 -147.47 10.11
N GLY A 371 4.59 -148.22 11.11
CA GLY A 371 5.07 -147.64 12.36
C GLY A 371 6.44 -146.98 12.17
N VAL A 372 6.58 -145.71 12.56
CA VAL A 372 7.82 -144.94 12.43
C VAL A 372 8.60 -144.99 13.77
N PRO A 373 9.92 -145.27 13.75
CA PRO A 373 10.71 -145.45 14.98
C PRO A 373 11.01 -144.13 15.72
N PRO A 374 11.30 -144.18 17.03
CA PRO A 374 11.39 -143.00 17.90
C PRO A 374 12.51 -142.01 17.57
N GLN A 375 13.53 -142.41 16.79
CA GLN A 375 14.67 -141.54 16.44
C GLN A 375 14.27 -140.34 15.56
N VAL A 376 13.21 -140.46 14.76
CA VAL A 376 12.71 -139.35 13.93
C VAL A 376 12.07 -138.26 14.79
N VAL A 377 11.50 -138.60 15.95
CA VAL A 377 10.86 -137.64 16.85
C VAL A 377 11.90 -136.72 17.48
N THR A 378 12.99 -137.26 18.00
CA THR A 378 14.07 -136.46 18.62
C THR A 378 14.75 -135.52 17.62
N GLU A 379 14.94 -135.95 16.37
CA GLU A 379 15.44 -135.06 15.32
C GLU A 379 14.47 -133.92 14.97
N LEU A 380 13.15 -134.16 15.05
CA LEU A 380 12.14 -133.13 14.82
C LEU A 380 12.03 -132.16 16.00
N GLU A 381 12.21 -132.63 17.25
CA GLU A 381 12.25 -131.79 18.45
C GLU A 381 13.46 -130.83 18.43
N GLU A 382 14.65 -131.28 18.03
CA GLU A 382 15.83 -130.42 17.90
C GLU A 382 15.69 -129.40 16.75
N LYS A 383 15.12 -129.81 15.61
CA LYS A 383 14.80 -128.91 14.49
C LYS A 383 13.69 -127.91 14.84
N LEU A 384 12.73 -128.29 15.67
CA LEU A 384 11.71 -127.40 16.20
C LEU A 384 12.31 -126.38 17.18
N LYS A 385 13.18 -126.80 18.10
CA LYS A 385 13.84 -125.90 19.06
C LYS A 385 14.74 -124.88 18.36
N THR A 386 15.55 -125.31 17.39
CA THR A 386 16.41 -124.39 16.61
C THR A 386 15.58 -123.43 15.74
N ALA A 387 14.44 -123.89 15.18
CA ALA A 387 13.49 -123.00 14.51
C ALA A 387 12.81 -122.00 15.46
N GLU A 388 12.48 -122.39 16.70
CA GLU A 388 11.96 -121.48 17.72
C GLU A 388 13.00 -120.42 18.13
N GLU A 389 14.26 -120.78 18.28
CA GLU A 389 15.35 -119.85 18.63
C GLU A 389 15.59 -118.86 17.48
N ALA A 390 15.62 -119.33 16.23
CA ALA A 390 15.65 -118.46 15.04
C ALA A 390 14.41 -117.55 14.93
N LEU A 391 13.22 -118.03 15.31
CA LEU A 391 11.99 -117.24 15.32
C LEU A 391 11.99 -116.19 16.45
N LYS A 392 12.57 -116.49 17.61
CA LYS A 392 12.82 -115.53 18.70
C LYS A 392 13.79 -114.43 18.25
N GLU A 393 14.89 -114.79 17.58
CA GLU A 393 15.81 -113.80 16.97
C GLU A 393 15.14 -112.95 15.89
N ALA A 394 14.35 -113.56 14.99
CA ALA A 394 13.63 -112.84 13.95
C ALA A 394 12.62 -111.85 14.54
N ASN A 395 11.94 -112.22 15.62
CA ASN A 395 11.05 -111.31 16.36
C ASN A 395 11.81 -110.20 17.11
N ALA A 396 13.00 -110.47 17.65
CA ALA A 396 13.85 -109.44 18.25
C ALA A 396 14.27 -108.39 17.20
N LYS A 397 14.83 -108.85 16.06
CA LYS A 397 15.23 -108.00 14.92
C LYS A 397 14.04 -107.24 14.33
N ARG A 398 12.86 -107.87 14.23
CA ARG A 398 11.61 -107.20 13.84
C ARG A 398 11.19 -106.12 14.84
N GLY A 399 11.40 -106.34 16.15
CA GLY A 399 11.16 -105.36 17.20
C GLY A 399 12.16 -104.20 17.16
N GLU A 400 13.41 -104.43 16.79
CA GLU A 400 14.44 -103.41 16.58
C GLU A 400 14.11 -102.55 15.36
N LEU A 401 13.91 -103.18 14.19
CA LEU A 401 13.47 -102.49 12.97
C LEU A 401 12.15 -101.71 13.17
N SER A 402 11.22 -102.22 14.00
CA SER A 402 9.98 -101.49 14.31
C SER A 402 10.21 -100.25 15.19
N ARG A 403 11.27 -100.21 16.00
CA ARG A 403 11.66 -99.01 16.76
C ARG A 403 12.42 -98.02 15.87
N GLU A 404 13.31 -98.50 15.00
CA GLU A 404 14.00 -97.67 14.01
C GLU A 404 13.02 -97.01 13.05
N VAL A 405 12.04 -97.75 12.51
CA VAL A 405 10.96 -97.17 11.68
C VAL A 405 10.13 -96.15 12.46
N SER A 406 9.83 -96.40 13.74
CA SER A 406 9.11 -95.43 14.58
C SER A 406 9.94 -94.18 14.89
N MET A 407 11.27 -94.29 14.98
CA MET A 407 12.20 -93.18 15.18
C MET A 407 12.29 -92.33 13.91
N LEU A 408 12.52 -92.97 12.76
CA LEU A 408 12.55 -92.32 11.45
C LEU A 408 11.21 -91.66 11.08
N GLN A 409 10.08 -92.19 11.57
CA GLN A 409 8.77 -91.54 11.42
C GLN A 409 8.67 -90.25 12.25
N LEU A 410 9.15 -90.23 13.48
CA LEU A 410 9.19 -89.02 14.32
C LEU A 410 10.18 -87.98 13.78
N GLU A 411 11.36 -88.41 13.31
CA GLU A 411 12.32 -87.52 12.64
C GLU A 411 11.73 -86.93 11.34
N LYS A 412 11.01 -87.74 10.55
CA LYS A 412 10.30 -87.27 9.36
C LYS A 412 9.20 -86.26 9.71
N GLU A 413 8.37 -86.55 10.71
CA GLU A 413 7.30 -85.63 11.17
C GLU A 413 7.88 -84.32 11.71
N GLN A 414 9.00 -84.38 12.44
CA GLN A 414 9.73 -83.20 12.88
C GLN A 414 10.27 -82.39 11.68
N ILE A 415 10.86 -83.03 10.69
CA ILE A 415 11.38 -82.35 9.48
C ILE A 415 10.23 -81.75 8.65
N GLU A 416 9.10 -82.44 8.52
CA GLU A 416 7.92 -81.93 7.81
C GLU A 416 7.28 -80.73 8.54
N THR A 417 7.26 -80.72 9.88
CA THR A 417 6.78 -79.55 10.64
C THR A 417 7.75 -78.36 10.54
N THR A 418 9.07 -78.57 10.64
CA THR A 418 10.04 -77.47 10.43
C THR A 418 9.99 -76.92 9.01
N LEU A 419 9.92 -77.79 7.99
CA LEU A 419 9.82 -77.35 6.60
C LEU A 419 8.49 -76.62 6.33
N GLY A 420 7.39 -77.04 6.95
CA GLY A 420 6.12 -76.32 6.87
C GLY A 420 6.18 -74.91 7.47
N MET A 421 6.85 -74.75 8.61
CA MET A 421 7.07 -73.43 9.23
C MET A 421 8.03 -72.55 8.40
N ASP A 422 9.10 -73.13 7.86
CA ASP A 422 10.05 -72.41 7.01
C ASP A 422 9.37 -71.92 5.71
N VAL A 423 8.54 -72.77 5.07
CA VAL A 423 7.75 -72.40 3.89
C VAL A 423 6.75 -71.29 4.22
N GLN A 424 6.02 -71.37 5.33
CA GLN A 424 5.11 -70.29 5.75
C GLN A 424 5.85 -68.97 5.97
N SER A 425 7.05 -69.01 6.59
CA SER A 425 7.87 -67.80 6.76
C SER A 425 8.38 -67.23 5.42
N ALA A 426 8.62 -68.08 4.42
CA ALA A 426 8.97 -67.66 3.08
C ALA A 426 7.78 -67.04 2.34
N GLU A 427 6.59 -67.63 2.47
CA GLU A 427 5.34 -67.08 1.90
C GLU A 427 4.99 -65.71 2.52
N ASP A 428 5.08 -65.57 3.85
CA ASP A 428 4.89 -64.28 4.54
C ASP A 428 5.90 -63.22 4.08
N THR A 429 7.18 -63.57 3.91
CA THR A 429 8.20 -62.62 3.42
C THR A 429 8.01 -62.26 1.94
N ILE A 430 7.54 -63.19 1.10
CA ILE A 430 7.18 -62.90 -0.29
C ILE A 430 6.01 -61.91 -0.33
N HIS A 431 4.93 -62.16 0.40
CA HIS A 431 3.79 -61.24 0.43
C HIS A 431 4.13 -59.86 1.03
N ALA A 432 5.03 -59.80 2.02
CA ALA A 432 5.55 -58.51 2.52
C ALA A 432 6.30 -57.74 1.40
N LEU A 433 7.18 -58.41 0.65
CA LEU A 433 7.93 -57.82 -0.46
C LEU A 433 7.05 -57.46 -1.66
N GLU A 434 5.98 -58.22 -1.93
CA GLU A 434 4.97 -57.89 -2.92
C GLU A 434 4.19 -56.64 -2.52
N GLN A 435 3.74 -56.54 -1.25
CA GLN A 435 3.06 -55.37 -0.72
C GLN A 435 3.97 -54.12 -0.71
N GLU A 436 5.26 -54.25 -0.37
CA GLU A 436 6.23 -53.16 -0.51
C GLU A 436 6.43 -52.76 -1.98
N ARG A 437 6.51 -53.73 -2.90
CA ARG A 437 6.66 -53.47 -4.34
C ARG A 437 5.45 -52.74 -4.93
N GLU A 438 4.22 -53.14 -4.56
CA GLU A 438 3.00 -52.42 -4.95
C GLU A 438 2.98 -51.02 -4.33
N ARG A 439 3.26 -50.89 -3.03
CA ARG A 439 3.30 -49.60 -2.33
C ARG A 439 4.34 -48.63 -2.91
N MET A 440 5.50 -49.13 -3.33
CA MET A 440 6.54 -48.35 -4.01
C MET A 440 6.14 -47.99 -5.44
N GLY A 441 5.44 -48.87 -6.16
CA GLY A 441 4.84 -48.56 -7.46
C GLY A 441 3.80 -47.45 -7.36
N ASP A 442 2.86 -47.58 -6.42
CA ASP A 442 1.84 -46.58 -6.11
C ASP A 442 2.44 -45.23 -5.72
N ALA A 443 3.49 -45.23 -4.89
CA ALA A 443 4.23 -44.02 -4.52
C ALA A 443 4.94 -43.39 -5.72
N GLN A 444 5.51 -44.19 -6.63
CA GLN A 444 6.16 -43.70 -7.85
C GLN A 444 5.15 -43.13 -8.85
N VAL A 445 3.96 -43.74 -8.99
CA VAL A 445 2.86 -43.22 -9.82
C VAL A 445 2.35 -41.90 -9.24
N LYS A 446 2.03 -41.83 -7.95
CA LYS A 446 1.56 -40.61 -7.27
C LYS A 446 2.59 -39.49 -7.37
N ALA A 447 3.87 -39.78 -7.16
CA ALA A 447 4.94 -38.79 -7.34
C ALA A 447 5.07 -38.29 -8.78
N PHE A 448 4.71 -39.09 -9.79
CA PHE A 448 4.66 -38.66 -11.20
C PHE A 448 3.40 -37.85 -11.53
N GLU A 449 2.25 -38.22 -10.97
CA GLU A 449 1.00 -37.46 -11.06
C GLU A 449 1.14 -36.07 -10.42
N GLU A 450 1.69 -35.99 -9.21
CA GLU A 450 2.03 -34.73 -8.52
C GLU A 450 2.98 -33.87 -9.35
N GLN A 451 4.03 -34.45 -9.95
CA GLN A 451 4.94 -33.74 -10.86
C GLN A 451 4.21 -33.24 -12.13
N SER A 452 3.28 -34.02 -12.67
CA SER A 452 2.45 -33.64 -13.82
C SER A 452 1.51 -32.48 -13.46
N GLU A 453 0.88 -32.49 -12.29
CA GLU A 453 0.07 -31.39 -11.79
C GLU A 453 0.89 -30.12 -11.54
N VAL A 454 2.09 -30.24 -10.95
CA VAL A 454 3.02 -29.12 -10.78
C VAL A 454 3.37 -28.52 -12.14
N TRP A 455 3.77 -29.35 -13.10
CA TRP A 455 4.11 -28.89 -14.45
C TRP A 455 2.92 -28.24 -15.19
N MET A 456 1.71 -28.76 -14.99
CA MET A 456 0.47 -28.16 -15.54
C MET A 456 0.15 -26.81 -14.89
N ARG A 457 0.31 -26.68 -13.56
CA ARG A 457 0.16 -25.41 -12.83
C ARG A 457 1.19 -24.38 -13.28
N ASP A 458 2.47 -24.75 -13.33
CA ASP A 458 3.56 -23.91 -13.84
C ASP A 458 3.29 -23.45 -15.28
N ARG A 459 2.76 -24.32 -16.14
CA ARG A 459 2.43 -23.99 -17.53
C ARG A 459 1.30 -22.96 -17.64
N VAL A 460 0.25 -23.10 -16.82
CA VAL A 460 -0.86 -22.12 -16.74
C VAL A 460 -0.34 -20.78 -16.21
N GLU A 461 0.42 -20.78 -15.12
CA GLU A 461 0.99 -19.58 -14.52
C GLU A 461 1.95 -18.85 -15.48
N LEU A 462 2.71 -19.59 -16.29
CA LEU A 462 3.54 -19.04 -17.36
C LEU A 462 2.72 -18.48 -18.53
N ASP A 463 1.56 -19.04 -18.85
CA ASP A 463 0.64 -18.48 -19.85
C ASP A 463 -0.08 -17.23 -19.33
N GLU A 464 -0.40 -17.15 -18.04
CA GLU A 464 -0.93 -15.95 -17.40
C GLU A 464 0.11 -14.84 -17.42
N ARG A 465 1.35 -15.10 -16.99
CA ARG A 465 2.46 -14.13 -17.13
C ARG A 465 2.73 -13.71 -18.58
N ARG A 466 2.54 -14.61 -19.57
CA ARG A 466 2.59 -14.23 -20.99
C ARG A 466 1.48 -13.25 -21.38
N ARG A 467 0.26 -13.43 -20.87
CA ARG A 467 -0.87 -12.49 -21.07
C ARG A 467 -0.62 -11.15 -20.37
N GLU A 468 -0.13 -11.16 -19.14
CA GLU A 468 0.26 -9.96 -18.39
C GLU A 468 1.33 -9.15 -19.14
N VAL A 469 2.41 -9.81 -19.58
CA VAL A 469 3.48 -9.17 -20.36
C VAL A 469 2.96 -8.59 -21.68
N SER A 470 2.05 -9.29 -22.38
CA SER A 470 1.41 -8.74 -23.59
C SER A 470 0.50 -7.53 -23.28
N SER A 471 -0.24 -7.56 -22.18
CA SER A 471 -1.07 -6.44 -21.73
C SER A 471 -0.23 -5.23 -21.32
N LEU A 472 0.90 -5.45 -20.64
CA LEU A 472 1.85 -4.40 -20.25
C LEU A 472 2.56 -3.81 -21.47
N LYS A 473 2.93 -4.64 -22.46
CA LYS A 473 3.48 -4.17 -23.74
C LYS A 473 2.51 -3.30 -24.51
N LYS A 474 1.25 -3.75 -24.69
CA LYS A 474 0.23 -2.92 -25.35
C LYS A 474 -0.01 -1.63 -24.56
N ARG A 475 0.02 -1.68 -23.22
CA ARG A 475 -0.15 -0.47 -22.40
C ARG A 475 1.04 0.49 -22.47
N LEU A 476 2.25 -0.01 -22.73
CA LEU A 476 3.43 0.82 -23.01
C LEU A 476 3.31 1.47 -24.39
N GLU A 477 2.93 0.70 -25.42
CA GLU A 477 2.66 1.17 -26.78
C GLU A 477 1.59 2.28 -26.79
N GLU A 478 0.45 2.08 -26.11
CA GLU A 478 -0.60 3.09 -25.89
C GLU A 478 -0.12 4.36 -25.16
N MET A 479 0.98 4.29 -24.40
CA MET A 479 1.56 5.43 -23.68
C MET A 479 2.64 6.12 -24.51
N GLU A 480 3.39 5.38 -25.32
CA GLU A 480 4.34 5.90 -26.30
C GLU A 480 3.60 6.66 -27.41
N GLU A 481 2.50 6.13 -27.95
CA GLU A 481 1.60 6.85 -28.88
C GLU A 481 1.04 8.15 -28.28
N ARG A 482 0.68 8.15 -26.99
CA ARG A 482 0.23 9.38 -26.30
C ARG A 482 1.37 10.37 -26.13
N SER A 483 2.59 9.90 -25.91
CA SER A 483 3.77 10.74 -25.77
C SER A 483 4.20 11.38 -27.09
N THR A 484 4.10 10.66 -28.22
CA THR A 484 4.36 11.25 -29.55
C THR A 484 3.29 12.26 -29.93
N LEU A 485 2.00 11.97 -29.68
CA LEU A 485 0.92 12.94 -29.89
C LEU A 485 1.06 14.20 -29.00
N SER A 486 1.59 14.08 -27.77
CA SER A 486 1.92 15.25 -26.94
C SER A 486 3.06 16.07 -27.53
N ALA A 487 4.13 15.41 -28.00
CA ALA A 487 5.27 16.08 -28.63
C ALA A 487 4.89 16.77 -29.96
N ASP A 488 4.02 16.16 -30.77
CA ASP A 488 3.49 16.78 -32.01
C ASP A 488 2.66 18.04 -31.71
N VAL A 489 1.92 18.05 -30.60
CA VAL A 489 1.15 19.23 -30.14
C VAL A 489 2.09 20.31 -29.58
N GLU A 490 3.08 19.94 -28.78
CA GLU A 490 4.10 20.86 -28.26
C GLU A 490 4.89 21.52 -29.40
N SER A 491 5.33 20.74 -30.40
CA SER A 491 6.03 21.26 -31.59
C SER A 491 5.20 22.30 -32.35
N ARG A 492 3.90 22.06 -32.55
CA ARG A 492 3.01 23.03 -33.21
C ARG A 492 2.81 24.31 -32.40
N LEU A 493 2.70 24.20 -31.07
CA LEU A 493 2.62 25.35 -30.19
C LEU A 493 3.94 26.15 -30.17
N GLU A 494 5.08 25.50 -30.37
CA GLU A 494 6.37 26.18 -30.55
C GLU A 494 6.48 26.88 -31.92
N GLU A 495 6.03 26.23 -33.02
CA GLU A 495 5.93 26.86 -34.35
C GLU A 495 5.02 28.10 -34.35
N GLU A 496 3.84 28.03 -33.73
CA GLU A 496 2.94 29.18 -33.57
C GLU A 496 3.60 30.29 -32.73
N ARG A 497 4.27 29.94 -31.63
CA ARG A 497 5.04 30.89 -30.80
C ARG A 497 6.22 31.51 -31.54
N GLU A 498 6.80 30.85 -32.54
CA GLU A 498 7.82 31.44 -33.41
C GLU A 498 7.21 32.37 -34.44
N HIS A 499 6.09 31.98 -35.05
CA HIS A 499 5.36 32.85 -35.97
C HIS A 499 4.92 34.16 -35.29
N PHE A 500 4.36 34.10 -34.08
CA PHE A 500 4.00 35.30 -33.30
C PHE A 500 5.23 36.14 -32.89
N ARG A 501 6.36 35.50 -32.52
CA ARG A 501 7.62 36.23 -32.23
C ARG A 501 8.16 36.94 -33.48
N SER A 502 8.11 36.31 -34.65
CA SER A 502 8.53 36.91 -35.92
C SER A 502 7.62 38.05 -36.37
N GLU A 503 6.30 37.92 -36.20
CA GLU A 503 5.37 39.03 -36.48
C GLU A 503 5.58 40.22 -35.54
N LEU A 504 5.79 39.98 -34.24
CA LEU A 504 6.13 41.04 -33.28
C LEU A 504 7.42 41.75 -33.68
N ALA A 505 8.50 41.01 -33.95
CA ALA A 505 9.77 41.60 -34.40
C ALA A 505 9.63 42.38 -35.72
N ARG A 506 8.75 41.95 -36.63
CA ARG A 506 8.41 42.73 -37.84
C ARG A 506 7.71 44.03 -37.50
N ARG A 507 6.76 44.04 -36.56
CA ARG A 507 6.08 45.29 -36.14
C ARG A 507 6.99 46.21 -35.33
N GLU A 508 7.93 45.66 -34.56
CA GLU A 508 8.97 46.44 -33.89
C GLU A 508 9.85 47.16 -34.92
N LEU A 509 10.30 46.45 -35.97
CA LEU A 509 11.05 47.04 -37.08
C LEU A 509 10.22 48.11 -37.84
N GLU A 510 8.96 47.82 -38.18
CA GLU A 510 8.07 48.80 -38.83
C GLU A 510 7.85 50.05 -37.97
N MET A 511 7.82 49.88 -36.64
CA MET A 511 7.73 50.99 -35.69
C MET A 511 9.06 51.73 -35.48
N ASP A 512 10.21 51.08 -35.67
CA ASP A 512 11.53 51.75 -35.70
C ASP A 512 11.76 52.51 -37.00
N ASP A 513 11.41 51.94 -38.17
CA ASP A 513 11.41 52.65 -39.44
C ASP A 513 10.45 53.86 -39.39
N ALA A 514 9.26 53.71 -38.80
CA ALA A 514 8.35 54.82 -38.57
C ALA A 514 8.89 55.87 -37.57
N ARG A 515 9.64 55.46 -36.54
CA ARG A 515 10.36 56.38 -35.65
C ARG A 515 11.44 57.15 -36.41
N VAL A 516 12.28 56.47 -37.18
CA VAL A 516 13.37 57.10 -37.95
C VAL A 516 12.81 58.05 -39.01
N MET A 517 11.73 57.68 -39.70
CA MET A 517 11.01 58.57 -40.62
C MET A 517 10.41 59.78 -39.89
N TRP A 518 9.80 59.59 -38.72
CA TRP A 518 9.28 60.72 -37.93
C TRP A 518 10.39 61.62 -37.38
N GLU A 519 11.56 61.08 -37.04
CA GLU A 519 12.72 61.89 -36.65
C GLU A 519 13.36 62.61 -37.84
N ALA A 520 13.36 62.00 -39.04
CA ALA A 520 13.75 62.66 -40.28
C ALA A 520 12.79 63.81 -40.62
N ASP A 521 11.47 63.56 -40.58
CA ASP A 521 10.44 64.59 -40.76
C ASP A 521 10.51 65.67 -39.67
N ARG A 522 10.81 65.30 -38.40
CA ARG A 522 11.01 66.26 -37.31
C ARG A 522 12.25 67.12 -37.54
N THR A 523 13.37 66.54 -37.98
CA THR A 523 14.59 67.32 -38.27
C THR A 523 14.46 68.17 -39.53
N ALA A 524 13.74 67.70 -40.56
CA ALA A 524 13.35 68.51 -41.70
C ALA A 524 12.44 69.67 -41.26
N TRP A 525 11.44 69.40 -40.42
CA TRP A 525 10.57 70.43 -39.85
C TRP A 525 11.31 71.35 -38.89
N GLU A 526 12.33 70.90 -38.16
CA GLU A 526 13.21 71.73 -37.34
C GLU A 526 14.06 72.66 -38.22
N VAL A 527 14.52 72.22 -39.40
CA VAL A 527 15.21 73.06 -40.39
C VAL A 527 14.25 74.03 -41.11
N GLU A 528 13.03 73.60 -41.45
CA GLU A 528 11.96 74.50 -41.92
C GLU A 528 11.58 75.50 -40.83
N ARG A 529 11.54 75.10 -39.57
CA ARG A 529 11.28 75.97 -38.41
C ARG A 529 12.46 76.91 -38.13
N GLU A 530 13.71 76.50 -38.37
CA GLU A 530 14.88 77.38 -38.24
C GLU A 530 14.99 78.39 -39.40
N THR A 531 14.66 77.98 -40.63
CA THR A 531 14.61 78.87 -41.79
C THR A 531 13.41 79.81 -41.70
N THR A 532 12.20 79.33 -41.38
CA THR A 532 11.06 80.20 -41.08
C THR A 532 11.24 81.00 -39.79
N GLU A 533 12.09 80.59 -38.82
CA GLU A 533 12.54 81.46 -37.72
C GLU A 533 13.54 82.53 -38.20
N GLN A 534 14.38 82.26 -39.21
CA GLN A 534 15.25 83.28 -39.81
C GLN A 534 14.43 84.28 -40.64
N GLU A 535 13.45 83.81 -41.39
CA GLU A 535 12.42 84.63 -42.03
C GLU A 535 11.61 85.40 -40.98
N LEU A 536 11.15 84.77 -39.90
CA LEU A 536 10.49 85.46 -38.78
C LEU A 536 11.44 86.43 -38.07
N ARG A 537 12.76 86.22 -38.03
CA ARG A 537 13.70 87.21 -37.49
C ARG A 537 13.83 88.42 -38.41
N THR A 538 13.88 88.23 -39.74
CA THR A 538 13.88 89.36 -40.69
C THR A 538 12.52 90.07 -40.74
N LEU A 539 11.42 89.34 -40.78
CA LEU A 539 10.05 89.84 -40.60
C LEU A 539 9.84 90.46 -39.22
N LYS A 540 10.54 90.05 -38.15
CA LYS A 540 10.45 90.67 -36.82
C LYS A 540 11.32 91.91 -36.67
N VAL A 541 12.39 92.05 -37.45
CA VAL A 541 13.03 93.35 -37.68
C VAL A 541 12.06 94.29 -38.42
N GLN A 542 11.29 93.79 -39.38
CA GLN A 542 10.21 94.54 -40.04
C GLN A 542 8.99 94.78 -39.12
N LEU A 543 8.67 93.87 -38.19
CA LEU A 543 7.55 93.98 -37.25
C LEU A 543 7.89 94.79 -36.00
N GLN A 544 9.17 94.92 -35.66
CA GLN A 544 9.64 95.97 -34.73
C GLN A 544 9.46 97.38 -35.33
N GLN A 545 9.29 97.51 -36.65
CA GLN A 545 8.81 98.73 -37.31
C GLN A 545 7.27 98.80 -37.38
N ALA A 546 6.53 97.73 -37.02
CA ALA A 546 5.08 97.59 -37.12
C ALA A 546 4.39 96.96 -35.87
N SER A 547 4.82 97.41 -34.70
CA SER A 547 4.14 97.40 -33.37
C SER A 547 3.08 96.33 -33.01
N ALA A 548 3.44 95.57 -31.97
CA ALA A 548 2.65 95.30 -30.75
C ALA A 548 1.40 94.37 -30.75
N GLY A 549 1.41 93.44 -29.78
CA GLY A 549 0.32 93.36 -28.80
C GLY A 549 -0.62 92.14 -28.83
N LYS A 550 -0.65 91.32 -29.89
CA LYS A 550 -1.57 90.16 -29.97
C LYS A 550 -0.98 88.81 -29.59
N GLU A 551 0.29 88.55 -29.91
CA GLU A 551 0.94 87.23 -29.80
C GLU A 551 0.89 86.63 -28.38
N ALA A 552 1.15 87.46 -27.35
CA ALA A 552 1.28 87.00 -25.97
C ALA A 552 -0.04 86.47 -25.34
N ARG A 553 -1.21 86.78 -25.93
CA ARG A 553 -2.49 86.18 -25.49
C ARG A 553 -2.69 84.80 -26.10
N VAL A 554 -2.49 84.68 -27.42
CA VAL A 554 -2.58 83.41 -28.16
C VAL A 554 -1.66 82.34 -27.57
N GLN A 555 -0.46 82.73 -27.12
CA GLN A 555 0.48 81.81 -26.45
C GLN A 555 -0.01 81.34 -25.08
N LEU A 556 -0.68 82.19 -24.29
CA LEU A 556 -1.26 81.78 -23.01
C LEU A 556 -2.45 80.85 -23.22
N ASP A 557 -3.34 81.17 -24.18
CA ASP A 557 -4.49 80.35 -24.53
C ASP A 557 -4.04 78.96 -25.01
N ALA A 558 -3.04 78.88 -25.89
CA ALA A 558 -2.43 77.62 -26.34
C ALA A 558 -1.83 76.79 -25.19
N CYS A 559 -1.12 77.44 -24.26
CA CYS A 559 -0.62 76.77 -23.05
C CYS A 559 -1.75 76.26 -22.14
N THR A 560 -2.91 76.94 -22.09
CA THR A 560 -4.07 76.43 -21.34
C THR A 560 -4.66 75.18 -22.00
N SER A 561 -4.74 75.14 -23.33
CA SER A 561 -5.24 73.99 -24.08
C SER A 561 -4.35 72.77 -23.89
N ALA A 562 -3.04 72.92 -24.08
CA ALA A 562 -2.09 71.82 -23.92
C ALA A 562 -2.08 71.22 -22.49
N LEU A 563 -2.33 72.05 -21.46
CA LEU A 563 -2.50 71.58 -20.08
C LEU A 563 -3.82 70.84 -19.85
N GLN A 564 -4.89 71.15 -20.60
CA GLN A 564 -6.16 70.43 -20.55
C GLN A 564 -6.08 69.11 -21.33
N ASP A 565 -5.43 69.10 -22.49
CA ASP A 565 -5.20 67.88 -23.30
C ASP A 565 -4.37 66.85 -22.52
N LEU A 566 -3.31 67.29 -21.84
CA LEU A 566 -2.48 66.44 -20.97
C LEU A 566 -3.27 65.91 -19.76
N LEU A 567 -4.24 66.67 -19.26
CA LEU A 567 -5.13 66.23 -18.18
C LEU A 567 -6.10 65.14 -18.64
N GLN A 568 -6.60 65.24 -19.87
CA GLN A 568 -7.48 64.25 -20.49
C GLN A 568 -6.73 62.97 -20.85
N SER A 569 -5.56 63.07 -21.50
CA SER A 569 -4.78 61.91 -21.97
C SER A 569 -4.25 61.03 -20.83
N HIS A 570 -3.99 61.62 -19.66
CA HIS A 570 -3.57 60.90 -18.45
C HIS A 570 -4.69 60.73 -17.40
N ALA A 571 -5.95 61.02 -17.76
CA ALA A 571 -7.14 60.87 -16.92
C ALA A 571 -6.99 61.44 -15.48
N ILE A 572 -6.37 62.61 -15.37
CA ILE A 572 -5.99 63.19 -14.07
C ILE A 572 -7.22 63.84 -13.40
N PRO A 573 -7.60 63.44 -12.16
CA PRO A 573 -8.76 64.01 -11.49
C PRO A 573 -8.55 65.50 -11.17
N LEU A 574 -9.57 66.31 -11.48
CA LEU A 574 -9.63 67.73 -11.14
C LEU A 574 -9.94 67.92 -9.65
N VAL A 575 -9.05 68.60 -8.93
CA VAL A 575 -9.23 68.96 -7.51
C VAL A 575 -10.33 70.03 -7.32
N SER A 576 -10.49 70.92 -8.31
CA SER A 576 -11.53 71.97 -8.34
C SER A 576 -12.07 72.15 -9.76
N ARG A 577 -13.31 72.64 -9.88
CA ARG A 577 -14.03 72.82 -11.17
C ARG A 577 -13.57 74.04 -11.98
N ASP A 578 -12.77 74.94 -11.39
CA ASP A 578 -12.32 76.17 -12.02
C ASP A 578 -11.10 75.92 -12.93
N GLY A 579 -11.32 75.88 -14.25
CA GLY A 579 -10.31 75.57 -15.28
C GLY A 579 -9.18 76.58 -15.49
N SER A 580 -8.77 77.31 -14.44
CA SER A 580 -7.65 78.24 -14.49
C SER A 580 -6.29 77.51 -14.52
N ILE A 581 -5.28 78.12 -15.15
CA ILE A 581 -3.92 77.59 -15.26
C ILE A 581 -3.36 77.09 -13.91
N PRO A 582 -3.37 77.85 -12.80
CA PRO A 582 -2.85 77.35 -11.52
C PRO A 582 -3.66 76.17 -10.95
N THR A 583 -4.97 76.08 -11.22
CA THR A 583 -5.78 74.91 -10.80
C THR A 583 -5.34 73.64 -11.53
N LEU A 584 -5.15 73.73 -12.86
CA LEU A 584 -4.72 72.61 -13.70
C LEU A 584 -3.33 72.10 -13.27
N VAL A 585 -2.38 73.04 -13.09
CA VAL A 585 -1.03 72.72 -12.61
C VAL A 585 -1.04 72.13 -11.20
N ALA A 586 -1.90 72.60 -10.30
CA ALA A 586 -2.05 72.02 -8.96
C ALA A 586 -2.61 70.58 -9.00
N SER A 587 -3.59 70.29 -9.88
CA SER A 587 -4.11 68.93 -10.08
C SER A 587 -3.05 67.97 -10.61
N ILE A 588 -2.26 68.40 -11.61
CA ILE A 588 -1.14 67.63 -12.16
C ILE A 588 -0.09 67.38 -11.06
N GLY A 589 0.27 68.41 -10.28
CA GLY A 589 1.21 68.30 -9.16
C GLY A 589 0.74 67.31 -8.08
N ALA A 590 -0.54 67.34 -7.71
CA ALA A 590 -1.14 66.39 -6.77
C ALA A 590 -1.09 64.95 -7.31
N HIS A 591 -1.38 64.74 -8.60
CA HIS A 591 -1.29 63.42 -9.23
C HIS A 591 0.16 62.90 -9.30
N LEU A 592 1.11 63.74 -9.70
CA LEU A 592 2.54 63.38 -9.70
C LEU A 592 3.06 63.04 -8.30
N HIS A 593 2.60 63.75 -7.26
CA HIS A 593 2.91 63.39 -5.87
C HIS A 593 2.26 62.04 -5.46
N GLY A 594 1.02 61.79 -5.90
CA GLY A 594 0.36 60.49 -5.75
C GLY A 594 1.10 59.34 -6.43
N LEU A 595 1.57 59.52 -7.67
CA LEU A 595 2.40 58.54 -8.38
C LEU A 595 3.74 58.32 -7.67
N ASN A 596 4.44 59.40 -7.27
CA ASN A 596 5.72 59.30 -6.59
C ASN A 596 5.62 58.59 -5.21
N SER A 597 4.55 58.86 -4.44
CA SER A 597 4.30 58.16 -3.18
C SER A 597 3.96 56.67 -3.38
N ARG A 598 3.19 56.31 -4.41
CA ARG A 598 2.97 54.90 -4.81
C ARG A 598 4.26 54.23 -5.27
N LEU A 599 5.12 54.93 -6.03
CA LEU A 599 6.41 54.44 -6.47
C LEU A 599 7.34 54.18 -5.28
N GLN A 600 7.43 55.11 -4.31
CA GLN A 600 8.20 54.88 -3.08
C GLN A 600 7.60 53.77 -2.19
N ALA A 601 6.28 53.59 -2.16
CA ALA A 601 5.68 52.46 -1.45
C ALA A 601 6.05 51.12 -2.11
N ASN A 602 6.03 51.04 -3.44
CA ASN A 602 6.47 49.86 -4.19
C ASN A 602 7.96 49.57 -4.02
N LEU A 603 8.82 50.60 -4.00
CA LEU A 603 10.25 50.45 -3.73
C LEU A 603 10.50 49.90 -2.31
N LYS A 604 9.83 50.44 -1.29
CA LYS A 604 9.94 49.93 0.09
C LYS A 604 9.44 48.49 0.21
N ALA A 605 8.32 48.16 -0.42
CA ALA A 605 7.85 46.78 -0.48
C ALA A 605 8.86 45.86 -1.18
N GLN A 606 9.50 46.32 -2.26
CA GLN A 606 10.55 45.58 -2.97
C GLN A 606 11.82 45.39 -2.10
N GLU A 607 12.22 46.42 -1.33
CA GLU A 607 13.30 46.34 -0.35
C GLU A 607 12.95 45.33 0.76
N GLU A 608 11.76 45.39 1.34
CA GLU A 608 11.25 44.44 2.34
C GLU A 608 11.22 43.00 1.80
N TRP A 609 10.69 42.77 0.58
CA TRP A 609 10.71 41.47 -0.08
C TRP A 609 12.15 40.97 -0.35
N SER A 610 13.08 41.87 -0.65
CA SER A 610 14.51 41.51 -0.82
C SER A 610 15.16 41.12 0.51
N ALA A 611 14.84 41.80 1.61
CA ALA A 611 15.35 41.52 2.95
C ALA A 611 14.76 40.21 3.53
N VAL A 612 13.49 39.91 3.24
CA VAL A 612 12.88 38.61 3.54
C VAL A 612 13.57 37.50 2.74
N ARG A 613 13.88 37.72 1.46
CA ARG A 613 14.59 36.75 0.62
C ARG A 613 16.00 36.46 1.12
N THR A 614 16.81 37.49 1.37
CA THR A 614 18.19 37.30 1.86
C THR A 614 18.23 36.62 3.22
N ARG A 615 17.29 36.94 4.11
CA ARG A 615 17.13 36.25 5.39
C ARG A 615 16.79 34.76 5.22
N LEU A 616 15.87 34.42 4.32
CA LEU A 616 15.54 33.02 4.01
C LEU A 616 16.75 32.27 3.39
N GLU A 617 17.53 32.93 2.54
CA GLU A 617 18.79 32.37 2.03
C GLU A 617 19.84 32.16 3.14
N GLU A 618 19.93 33.06 4.13
CA GLU A 618 20.81 32.93 5.29
C GLU A 618 20.35 31.84 6.27
N ASP A 619 19.04 31.72 6.52
CA ASP A 619 18.46 30.62 7.30
C ASP A 619 18.73 29.26 6.62
N ILE A 620 18.61 29.18 5.29
CA ILE A 620 18.96 27.98 4.51
C ILE A 620 20.47 27.68 4.58
N ARG A 621 21.35 28.68 4.43
CA ARG A 621 22.82 28.51 4.54
C ARG A 621 23.22 28.04 5.92
N SER A 622 22.80 28.74 6.99
CA SER A 622 23.09 28.30 8.36
C SER A 622 22.49 26.92 8.67
N GLY A 623 21.39 26.54 8.01
CA GLY A 623 20.82 25.20 8.06
C GLY A 623 21.63 24.13 7.30
N MET A 624 22.41 24.50 6.27
CA MET A 624 23.44 23.64 5.68
C MET A 624 24.65 23.52 6.59
N ASP A 625 25.20 24.65 7.07
CA ASP A 625 26.41 24.71 7.90
C ASP A 625 26.24 23.87 9.19
N LYS A 626 25.08 23.97 9.84
CA LYS A 626 24.71 23.14 11.01
C LYS A 626 24.66 21.64 10.68
N ARG A 627 24.25 21.26 9.47
CA ARG A 627 24.25 19.85 9.02
C ARG A 627 25.67 19.37 8.72
N GLU A 628 26.49 20.19 8.07
CA GLU A 628 27.90 19.86 7.79
C GLU A 628 28.70 19.70 9.09
N ALA A 629 28.51 20.60 10.06
CA ALA A 629 29.11 20.48 11.39
C ALA A 629 28.72 19.15 12.09
N LEU A 630 27.43 18.80 12.10
CA LEU A 630 26.95 17.52 12.67
C LEU A 630 27.49 16.29 11.93
N TYR A 631 27.71 16.36 10.62
CA TYR A 631 28.40 15.29 9.88
C TYR A 631 29.88 15.20 10.26
N GLY A 632 30.56 16.35 10.44
CA GLY A 632 31.93 16.42 10.94
C GLY A 632 32.10 15.81 12.33
N GLU A 633 31.20 16.14 13.26
CA GLU A 633 31.15 15.54 14.60
C GLU A 633 30.93 14.01 14.55
N LEU A 634 30.00 13.54 13.70
CA LEU A 634 29.75 12.10 13.52
C LEU A 634 30.94 11.34 12.94
N ASP A 635 31.66 11.91 11.98
CA ASP A 635 32.88 11.30 11.41
C ASP A 635 34.09 11.42 12.32
N GLN A 636 34.16 12.44 13.17
CA GLN A 636 35.17 12.53 14.23
C GLN A 636 34.94 11.46 15.31
N ALA A 637 33.71 11.33 15.82
CA ALA A 637 33.34 10.29 16.79
C ALA A 637 33.53 8.86 16.23
N ARG A 638 33.42 8.67 14.91
CA ARG A 638 33.75 7.39 14.24
C ARG A 638 35.24 7.07 14.26
N LYS A 639 36.12 8.07 14.06
CA LYS A 639 37.58 7.91 14.14
C LYS A 639 38.02 7.56 15.55
N GLU A 640 37.62 8.35 16.53
CA GLU A 640 37.93 8.14 17.96
C GLU A 640 37.50 6.75 18.44
N ARG A 641 36.31 6.30 18.02
CA ARG A 641 35.80 4.95 18.25
C ARG A 641 36.67 3.84 17.64
N ASP A 642 37.31 4.08 16.49
CA ASP A 642 38.16 3.08 15.83
C ASP A 642 39.61 3.13 16.31
N GLU A 643 40.12 4.31 16.67
CA GLU A 643 41.38 4.51 17.38
C GLU A 643 41.37 3.79 18.73
N ALA A 644 40.32 3.98 19.54
CA ALA A 644 40.14 3.27 20.82
C ALA A 644 40.07 1.73 20.67
N LYS A 645 39.60 1.20 19.53
CA LYS A 645 39.64 -0.25 19.24
C LYS A 645 41.02 -0.75 18.87
N VAL A 646 41.87 0.09 18.27
CA VAL A 646 43.27 -0.24 17.99
C VAL A 646 44.06 -0.24 19.29
N GLU A 647 43.89 0.76 20.13
CA GLU A 647 44.51 0.81 21.48
C GLU A 647 44.14 -0.40 22.33
N ALA A 648 42.85 -0.75 22.39
CA ALA A 648 42.38 -1.92 23.14
C ALA A 648 42.99 -3.25 22.65
N ARG A 649 43.28 -3.39 21.35
CA ARG A 649 43.95 -4.57 20.78
C ARG A 649 45.43 -4.62 21.14
N ASN A 650 46.11 -3.46 21.15
CA ASN A 650 47.53 -3.39 21.51
C ASN A 650 47.73 -3.78 22.98
N LEU A 651 46.92 -3.22 23.88
CA LEU A 651 46.94 -3.56 25.32
C LEU A 651 46.64 -5.05 25.58
N GLN A 652 45.79 -5.68 24.75
CA GLN A 652 45.51 -7.11 24.83
C GLN A 652 46.73 -7.97 24.43
N ALA A 653 47.53 -7.53 23.46
CA ALA A 653 48.74 -8.25 23.03
C ALA A 653 49.86 -8.18 24.09
N ASP A 654 50.07 -7.00 24.69
CA ASP A 654 51.09 -6.80 25.73
C ASP A 654 50.85 -7.69 26.96
N LEU A 655 49.59 -7.83 27.38
CA LEU A 655 49.21 -8.72 28.49
C LEU A 655 49.48 -10.20 28.20
N GLN A 656 49.30 -10.65 26.95
CA GLN A 656 49.61 -12.04 26.57
C GLN A 656 51.12 -12.31 26.58
N ALA A 657 51.94 -11.36 26.11
CA ALA A 657 53.40 -11.45 26.17
C ALA A 657 53.90 -11.55 27.62
N ALA A 658 53.36 -10.74 28.53
CA ALA A 658 53.73 -10.74 29.95
C ALA A 658 53.41 -12.06 30.67
N THR A 659 52.35 -12.78 30.28
CA THR A 659 52.00 -14.07 30.89
C THR A 659 52.90 -15.24 30.49
N PHE A 660 53.62 -15.16 29.37
CA PHE A 660 54.43 -16.28 28.87
C PHE A 660 55.78 -16.44 29.58
N THR A 661 56.35 -15.34 30.11
CA THR A 661 57.70 -15.31 30.68
C THR A 661 57.78 -15.79 32.14
N ALA A 662 56.67 -15.86 32.86
CA ALA A 662 56.63 -16.15 34.30
C ALA A 662 56.70 -17.64 34.67
N ALA A 663 56.71 -18.56 33.70
CA ALA A 663 56.46 -19.99 33.93
C ALA A 663 57.69 -20.86 34.26
N THR A 664 58.92 -20.33 34.21
CA THR A 664 60.12 -21.17 34.02
C THR A 664 61.27 -20.87 35.00
N SER A 665 61.17 -21.32 36.27
CA SER A 665 62.33 -21.72 37.11
C SER A 665 61.94 -22.15 38.53
N LEU A 666 62.58 -23.22 39.05
CA LEU A 666 62.95 -23.46 40.47
C LEU A 666 63.55 -24.88 40.64
N PRO A 667 64.73 -25.05 41.30
CA PRO A 667 65.33 -26.36 41.59
C PRO A 667 64.93 -26.91 42.99
N ARG A 668 65.29 -28.16 43.29
CA ARG A 668 64.91 -28.87 44.53
C ARG A 668 66.14 -29.43 45.27
N GLY A 669 66.29 -29.08 46.56
CA GLY A 669 67.45 -29.43 47.39
C GLY A 669 67.36 -30.78 48.13
N THR A 670 68.50 -31.23 48.66
CA THR A 670 68.72 -32.53 49.32
C THR A 670 68.52 -32.48 50.85
N THR A 671 68.22 -33.63 51.46
CA THR A 671 67.95 -33.79 52.91
C THR A 671 69.12 -34.39 53.68
N VAL A 672 69.26 -34.01 54.96
CA VAL A 672 70.27 -34.50 55.92
C VAL A 672 69.57 -35.27 57.05
N GLU A 673 70.19 -36.32 57.58
CA GLU A 673 69.68 -37.13 58.69
C GLU A 673 70.26 -36.72 60.06
N TYR A 674 69.51 -37.01 61.13
CA TYR A 674 69.83 -36.65 62.52
C TYR A 674 69.50 -37.81 63.48
N THR A 675 70.31 -38.03 64.52
CA THR A 675 70.21 -39.19 65.44
C THR A 675 70.28 -38.76 66.93
N GLY A 676 69.78 -39.60 67.85
CA GLY A 676 69.79 -39.36 69.31
C GLY A 676 68.49 -38.75 69.85
N ASP A 677 68.52 -38.10 71.02
CA ASP A 677 67.35 -37.36 71.56
C ASP A 677 66.87 -36.26 70.60
N ALA A 678 67.79 -35.70 69.81
CA ALA A 678 67.49 -34.82 68.70
C ALA A 678 66.54 -35.48 67.69
N ALA A 679 66.62 -36.80 67.46
CA ALA A 679 65.69 -37.52 66.59
C ALA A 679 64.31 -37.73 67.23
N ALA A 680 64.20 -37.82 68.56
CA ALA A 680 62.90 -37.86 69.25
C ALA A 680 62.22 -36.47 69.23
N ILE A 681 62.97 -35.40 69.49
CA ILE A 681 62.51 -34.02 69.35
C ILE A 681 62.12 -33.72 67.88
N VAL A 682 62.93 -34.17 66.92
CA VAL A 682 62.60 -34.09 65.49
C VAL A 682 61.39 -34.97 65.16
N ALA A 683 61.18 -36.14 65.77
CA ALA A 683 59.98 -36.95 65.50
C ALA A 683 58.68 -36.21 65.88
N ILE A 684 58.67 -35.51 67.01
CA ILE A 684 57.53 -34.67 67.46
C ILE A 684 57.37 -33.44 66.55
N LEU A 685 58.47 -32.79 66.15
CA LEU A 685 58.44 -31.55 65.38
C LEU A 685 58.31 -31.75 63.85
N ARG A 686 58.70 -32.90 63.30
CA ARG A 686 58.72 -33.19 61.83
C ARG A 686 57.33 -33.14 61.18
N PRO A 687 56.24 -33.63 61.80
CA PRO A 687 54.88 -33.38 61.30
C PRO A 687 54.57 -31.89 61.20
N ILE A 688 54.83 -31.12 62.27
CA ILE A 688 54.58 -29.66 62.31
C ILE A 688 55.42 -28.94 61.25
N TRP A 689 56.72 -29.25 61.15
CA TRP A 689 57.61 -28.69 60.13
C TRP A 689 57.18 -29.04 58.70
N SER A 690 56.49 -30.16 58.47
CA SER A 690 55.91 -30.50 57.16
C SER A 690 54.64 -29.70 56.83
N THR A 691 53.91 -29.20 57.83
CA THR A 691 52.72 -28.35 57.66
C THR A 691 53.03 -26.86 57.54
N LEU A 692 54.19 -26.41 58.03
CA LEU A 692 54.61 -25.01 57.94
C LEU A 692 55.24 -24.70 56.56
N PRO A 693 54.99 -23.52 55.95
CA PRO A 693 55.58 -23.14 54.67
C PRO A 693 57.11 -23.22 54.64
N SER A 694 57.71 -23.44 53.47
CA SER A 694 59.17 -23.48 53.31
C SER A 694 59.83 -22.17 53.80
N PRO A 695 61.13 -22.19 54.18
CA PRO A 695 61.81 -20.98 54.66
C PRO A 695 61.74 -19.81 53.66
N GLU A 696 61.86 -20.09 52.36
CA GLU A 696 61.74 -19.11 51.28
C GLU A 696 60.33 -18.49 51.20
N ALA A 697 59.28 -19.30 51.35
CA ALA A 697 57.90 -18.83 51.35
C ALA A 697 57.56 -17.91 52.54
N ARG A 698 58.34 -18.00 53.64
CA ARG A 698 58.26 -17.06 54.77
C ARG A 698 59.04 -15.78 54.49
N ALA A 699 60.25 -15.90 53.92
CA ALA A 699 61.07 -14.75 53.53
C ALA A 699 60.36 -13.82 52.54
N GLY A 700 59.74 -14.38 51.49
CA GLY A 700 59.02 -13.60 50.47
C GLY A 700 57.84 -12.78 51.03
N LYS A 701 57.16 -13.26 52.08
CA LYS A 701 56.05 -12.53 52.71
C LYS A 701 56.49 -11.33 53.56
N MET A 702 57.74 -11.30 54.04
CA MET A 702 58.24 -10.19 54.87
C MET A 702 58.63 -8.94 54.04
N GLY A 703 58.86 -9.11 52.73
CA GLY A 703 59.31 -8.02 51.84
C GLY A 703 58.22 -7.09 51.32
N SER A 704 56.98 -7.56 51.19
CA SER A 704 55.90 -6.79 50.54
C SER A 704 55.17 -5.86 51.51
N ARG A 705 55.77 -4.70 51.79
CA ARG A 705 55.06 -3.57 52.42
C ARG A 705 54.04 -2.99 51.43
N PHE A 706 52.75 -3.27 51.65
CA PHE A 706 51.66 -2.62 50.92
C PHE A 706 51.74 -1.09 51.02
N ARG A 707 52.03 -0.41 49.90
CA ARG A 707 51.82 1.03 49.77
C ARG A 707 50.34 1.28 49.47
N THR A 708 49.55 1.60 50.49
CA THR A 708 48.16 2.02 50.33
C THR A 708 48.10 3.48 49.85
N GLY A 709 47.92 3.68 48.54
CA GLY A 709 47.55 4.98 47.96
C GLY A 709 46.08 5.33 48.21
N SER A 710 45.78 6.62 48.31
CA SER A 710 44.50 7.19 48.77
C SER A 710 43.22 6.60 48.14
N PRO A 711 42.13 6.47 48.91
CA PRO A 711 40.79 6.37 48.35
C PRO A 711 40.31 7.74 47.83
N THR A 712 39.61 7.76 46.70
CA THR A 712 38.77 8.89 46.30
C THR A 712 37.38 8.74 46.90
N SER A 713 36.74 9.86 47.24
CA SER A 713 35.44 9.89 47.94
C SER A 713 34.28 10.18 47.00
N SER A 714 33.07 9.83 47.48
CA SER A 714 31.74 10.40 47.13
C SER A 714 30.81 9.54 46.25
N PRO A 715 29.47 9.67 46.38
CA PRO A 715 28.73 9.76 47.65
C PRO A 715 27.35 9.04 47.64
N VAL A 716 26.64 9.08 48.78
CA VAL A 716 25.18 8.84 48.99
C VAL A 716 24.56 7.54 48.46
N SER A 717 24.14 6.68 49.40
CA SER A 717 22.70 6.33 49.56
C SER A 717 22.42 5.66 50.91
N THR A 718 21.34 6.06 51.56
CA THR A 718 20.91 5.56 52.87
C THR A 718 19.69 4.63 52.76
N LYS A 719 19.74 3.48 53.44
CA LYS A 719 18.55 2.79 53.98
C LYS A 719 18.97 1.80 55.08
N PRO A 720 18.17 1.62 56.15
CA PRO A 720 18.52 0.77 57.29
C PRO A 720 18.12 -0.69 57.06
N GLY A 721 18.84 -1.67 57.62
CA GLY A 721 18.40 -3.06 57.48
C GLY A 721 19.34 -4.22 57.85
N SER A 722 20.42 -4.04 58.63
CA SER A 722 21.13 -5.19 59.22
C SER A 722 21.92 -4.82 60.47
N SER A 723 21.60 -5.43 61.61
CA SER A 723 22.42 -5.39 62.82
C SER A 723 23.72 -6.18 62.61
N SER A 724 24.86 -5.49 62.52
CA SER A 724 26.13 -6.14 62.22
C SER A 724 26.64 -6.97 63.41
N LEU A 725 26.79 -8.27 63.20
CA LEU A 725 27.33 -9.22 64.19
C LEU A 725 28.73 -8.83 64.73
N SER A 726 29.47 -8.00 63.98
CA SER A 726 30.77 -7.47 64.38
C SER A 726 30.77 -6.70 65.71
N GLU A 727 29.64 -6.10 66.12
CA GLU A 727 29.58 -5.35 67.40
C GLU A 727 29.46 -6.27 68.63
N MET A 728 29.13 -7.55 68.43
CA MET A 728 29.09 -8.56 69.49
C MET A 728 30.48 -9.17 69.71
N ASP A 729 31.17 -9.56 68.63
CA ASP A 729 32.54 -10.09 68.67
C ASP A 729 33.56 -9.09 69.28
N VAL A 730 33.38 -7.78 69.04
CA VAL A 730 34.27 -6.76 69.64
C VAL A 730 34.09 -6.64 71.16
N ARG A 731 32.89 -6.93 71.70
CA ARG A 731 32.64 -6.93 73.16
C ARG A 731 33.19 -8.20 73.83
N THR A 732 33.11 -9.36 73.17
CA THR A 732 33.68 -10.63 73.68
C THR A 732 35.21 -10.66 73.57
N LEU A 733 35.79 -10.21 72.46
CA LEU A 733 37.26 -10.03 72.34
C LEU A 733 37.81 -9.06 73.39
N LYS A 734 37.08 -7.98 73.71
CA LYS A 734 37.49 -7.02 74.74
C LYS A 734 37.37 -7.56 76.18
N THR A 735 36.52 -8.56 76.44
CA THR A 735 36.48 -9.26 77.74
C THR A 735 37.53 -10.36 77.85
N LEU A 736 37.94 -10.98 76.73
CA LEU A 736 39.06 -11.94 76.68
C LEU A 736 40.45 -11.29 76.87
N TYR A 737 40.58 -9.98 76.58
CA TYR A 737 41.83 -9.22 76.68
C TYR A 737 41.87 -8.18 77.84
N ASP A 738 40.93 -8.20 78.78
CA ASP A 738 40.99 -7.33 79.97
C ASP A 738 41.87 -8.00 81.07
N PRO A 739 43.07 -7.45 81.40
CA PRO A 739 44.02 -8.06 82.32
C PRO A 739 43.58 -8.02 83.80
N LYS A 740 42.35 -7.57 84.11
CA LYS A 740 41.80 -7.53 85.47
C LYS A 740 40.62 -8.48 85.69
N GLY A 741 40.23 -9.28 84.69
CA GLY A 741 38.97 -10.03 84.67
C GLY A 741 38.92 -11.37 85.42
N PHE A 742 40.05 -11.99 85.77
CA PHE A 742 40.07 -13.36 86.33
C PHE A 742 40.64 -13.43 87.76
N PRO A 743 39.88 -13.97 88.74
CA PRO A 743 40.41 -14.29 90.06
C PRO A 743 41.27 -15.55 89.98
N SER A 744 42.48 -15.49 90.54
CA SER A 744 43.38 -16.64 90.64
C SER A 744 42.89 -17.63 91.72
N PRO A 745 42.55 -18.88 91.39
CA PRO A 745 42.29 -19.92 92.39
C PRO A 745 43.62 -20.40 92.96
N SER A 746 43.78 -20.28 94.27
CA SER A 746 45.01 -20.63 94.98
C SER A 746 45.35 -22.13 94.91
N LEU A 747 46.59 -22.45 94.56
CA LEU A 747 47.25 -23.68 95.00
C LEU A 747 48.56 -23.36 95.71
N SER A 748 48.53 -23.39 97.04
CA SER A 748 49.72 -23.62 97.84
C SER A 748 49.94 -25.14 97.90
N GLY A 749 50.96 -25.62 97.18
CA GLY A 749 51.28 -27.05 97.14
C GLY A 749 52.05 -27.45 95.89
N SER A 750 53.25 -27.97 96.09
CA SER A 750 54.20 -28.45 95.06
C SER A 750 54.75 -27.40 94.09
N THR A 751 56.08 -27.28 94.09
CA THR A 751 56.85 -26.69 92.99
C THR A 751 56.59 -27.48 91.70
N GLY A 752 55.85 -26.91 90.75
CA GLY A 752 55.37 -27.68 89.60
C GLY A 752 54.61 -26.90 88.53
N GLY A 753 54.97 -25.64 88.25
CA GLY A 753 54.63 -25.06 86.94
C GLY A 753 55.26 -25.95 85.85
N PRO A 754 54.52 -26.35 84.80
CA PRO A 754 54.97 -27.39 83.89
C PRO A 754 56.29 -26.98 83.23
N ALA A 755 57.34 -27.76 83.48
CA ALA A 755 58.62 -27.57 82.81
C ALA A 755 58.42 -27.61 81.30
N PHE A 756 59.18 -26.79 80.56
CA PHE A 756 59.01 -26.64 79.11
C PHE A 756 59.13 -28.00 78.40
N SER A 757 57.98 -28.58 78.05
CA SER A 757 57.90 -29.81 77.27
C SER A 757 57.76 -29.46 75.79
N VAL A 758 58.54 -30.15 74.96
CA VAL A 758 58.47 -30.03 73.49
C VAL A 758 57.06 -30.39 73.01
N GLU A 759 56.39 -31.32 73.70
CA GLU A 759 55.02 -31.75 73.46
C GLU A 759 53.99 -30.63 73.69
N SER A 760 53.98 -29.94 74.84
CA SER A 760 53.04 -28.83 75.05
C SER A 760 53.33 -27.62 74.17
N PHE A 761 54.59 -27.43 73.74
CA PHE A 761 54.94 -26.46 72.71
C PHE A 761 54.40 -26.87 71.35
N ALA A 762 54.52 -28.15 70.97
CA ALA A 762 53.96 -28.71 69.75
C ALA A 762 52.43 -28.58 69.71
N GLU A 763 51.72 -28.85 70.81
CA GLU A 763 50.27 -28.64 70.94
C GLU A 763 49.87 -27.18 70.70
N ARG A 764 50.54 -26.22 71.35
CA ARG A 764 50.25 -24.78 71.16
C ARG A 764 50.52 -24.31 69.72
N VAL A 765 51.54 -24.86 69.06
CA VAL A 765 51.82 -24.58 67.65
C VAL A 765 50.78 -25.24 66.72
N GLN A 766 50.32 -26.45 67.03
CA GLN A 766 49.24 -27.12 66.28
C GLN A 766 47.90 -26.38 66.43
N ALA A 767 47.56 -25.89 67.62
CA ALA A 767 46.38 -25.07 67.85
C ALA A 767 46.43 -23.77 67.03
N LEU A 768 47.57 -23.06 67.03
CA LEU A 768 47.76 -21.86 66.21
C LEU A 768 47.65 -22.15 64.70
N ILE A 769 48.18 -23.30 64.23
CA ILE A 769 48.03 -23.74 62.83
C ILE A 769 46.57 -24.07 62.50
N ALA A 770 45.79 -24.60 63.45
CA ALA A 770 44.35 -24.85 63.27
C ALA A 770 43.54 -23.54 63.20
N ASP A 771 43.87 -22.56 64.04
CA ASP A 771 43.24 -21.22 64.01
C ASP A 771 43.61 -20.45 62.73
N ASP A 772 44.89 -20.46 62.32
CA ASP A 772 45.34 -19.90 61.04
C ASP A 772 44.61 -20.58 59.86
N ARG A 773 44.43 -21.89 59.90
CA ARG A 773 43.65 -22.62 58.89
C ARG A 773 42.19 -22.19 58.89
N ALA A 774 41.55 -22.07 60.04
CA ALA A 774 40.16 -21.62 60.14
C ALA A 774 40.00 -20.18 59.62
N LEU A 775 40.96 -19.30 59.90
CA LEU A 775 41.03 -17.94 59.38
C LEU A 775 41.23 -17.92 57.85
N ILE A 776 42.15 -18.73 57.32
CA ILE A 776 42.39 -18.88 55.88
C ILE A 776 41.12 -19.40 55.18
N GLU A 777 40.44 -20.41 55.72
CA GLU A 777 39.18 -20.89 55.16
C GLU A 777 38.07 -19.83 55.24
N ARG A 778 38.01 -19.01 56.30
CA ARG A 778 37.07 -17.87 56.41
C ARG A 778 37.37 -16.78 55.39
N LEU A 779 38.65 -16.49 55.14
CA LEU A 779 39.11 -15.56 54.09
C LEU A 779 38.80 -16.08 52.68
N ILE A 780 39.00 -17.38 52.41
CA ILE A 780 38.64 -18.02 51.14
C ILE A 780 37.13 -17.95 50.91
N ARG A 781 36.31 -18.29 51.92
CA ARG A 781 34.85 -18.17 51.86
C ARG A 781 34.39 -16.72 51.64
N PHE A 782 35.07 -15.74 52.26
CA PHE A 782 34.80 -14.32 52.04
C PHE A 782 35.17 -13.87 50.61
N ALA A 783 36.33 -14.27 50.09
CA ALA A 783 36.73 -13.99 48.72
C ALA A 783 35.77 -14.60 47.69
N GLN A 784 35.36 -15.86 47.89
CA GLN A 784 34.35 -16.54 47.07
C GLN A 784 33.00 -15.82 47.11
N ALA A 785 32.55 -15.39 48.30
CA ALA A 785 31.32 -14.59 48.44
C ALA A 785 31.43 -13.23 47.73
N HIS A 786 32.58 -12.56 47.83
CA HIS A 786 32.84 -11.30 47.14
C HIS A 786 32.88 -11.45 45.62
N ASP A 787 33.48 -12.53 45.10
CA ASP A 787 33.46 -12.87 43.67
C ASP A 787 32.04 -13.20 43.16
N LEU A 788 31.22 -13.87 43.99
CA LEU A 788 29.82 -14.12 43.68
C LEU A 788 29.00 -12.83 43.67
N LEU A 789 29.23 -11.91 44.62
CA LEU A 789 28.62 -10.58 44.64
C LEU A 789 29.07 -9.74 43.44
N LYS A 790 30.35 -9.78 43.07
CA LYS A 790 30.87 -9.11 41.86
C LYS A 790 30.20 -9.64 40.60
N LYS A 791 30.12 -10.97 40.43
CA LYS A 791 29.42 -11.62 39.30
C LYS A 791 27.91 -11.34 39.30
N ASN A 792 27.30 -11.10 40.47
CA ASN A 792 25.91 -10.67 40.57
C ASN A 792 25.76 -9.21 40.10
N ALA A 793 26.61 -8.29 40.58
CA ALA A 793 26.63 -6.89 40.14
C ALA A 793 26.90 -6.76 38.63
N GLU A 794 27.84 -7.53 38.07
CA GLU A 794 28.13 -7.59 36.63
C GLU A 794 26.90 -8.05 35.83
N ARG A 795 26.13 -9.04 36.32
CA ARG A 795 24.87 -9.48 35.71
C ARG A 795 23.77 -8.42 35.82
N ALA A 796 23.63 -7.76 36.98
CA ALA A 796 22.67 -6.69 37.18
C ALA A 796 22.96 -5.48 36.27
N GLN A 797 24.24 -5.11 36.12
CA GLN A 797 24.70 -4.10 35.18
C GLN A 797 24.39 -4.50 33.72
N LYS A 798 24.64 -5.76 33.34
CA LYS A 798 24.31 -6.27 32.01
C LYS A 798 22.81 -6.23 31.72
N LEU A 799 21.97 -6.64 32.68
CA LEU A 799 20.50 -6.54 32.56
C LEU A 799 20.03 -5.08 32.47
N ALA A 800 20.65 -4.15 33.20
CA ALA A 800 20.35 -2.73 33.07
C ALA A 800 20.76 -2.16 31.70
N GLN A 801 21.89 -2.59 31.15
CA GLN A 801 22.33 -2.22 29.79
C GLN A 801 21.41 -2.81 28.71
N GLU A 802 20.99 -4.06 28.86
CA GLU A 802 20.03 -4.72 27.97
C GLU A 802 18.64 -4.07 28.05
N SER A 803 18.20 -3.69 29.25
CA SER A 803 16.98 -2.90 29.46
C SER A 803 17.05 -1.52 28.80
N ASN A 804 18.17 -0.81 28.90
CA ASN A 804 18.37 0.48 28.23
C ASN A 804 18.37 0.33 26.70
N GLY A 805 19.04 -0.71 26.17
CA GLY A 805 18.99 -1.04 24.74
C GLY A 805 17.57 -1.35 24.26
N ALA A 806 16.79 -2.10 25.04
CA ALA A 806 15.38 -2.36 24.75
C ALA A 806 14.56 -1.06 24.76
N LEU A 807 14.70 -0.21 25.78
CA LEU A 807 14.04 1.10 25.87
C LEU A 807 14.39 2.00 24.69
N GLU A 808 15.65 2.04 24.25
CA GLU A 808 16.06 2.73 23.02
C GLU A 808 15.34 2.18 21.77
N THR A 809 15.20 0.85 21.64
CA THR A 809 14.46 0.28 20.50
C THR A 809 12.98 0.62 20.53
N TYR A 810 12.34 0.61 21.71
CA TYR A 810 10.96 1.08 21.86
C TYR A 810 10.83 2.57 21.55
N GLN A 811 11.75 3.43 22.01
CA GLN A 811 11.74 4.86 21.69
C GLN A 811 11.88 5.11 20.18
N LYS A 812 12.74 4.34 19.49
CA LYS A 812 12.91 4.39 18.03
C LYS A 812 11.65 3.89 17.30
N GLN A 813 10.98 2.86 17.80
CA GLN A 813 9.69 2.38 17.26
C GLN A 813 8.56 3.40 17.48
N VAL A 814 8.43 3.98 18.67
CA VAL A 814 7.46 5.04 18.98
C VAL A 814 7.68 6.24 18.05
N LYS A 815 8.93 6.72 17.91
CA LYS A 815 9.24 7.81 16.98
C LYS A 815 8.88 7.46 15.53
N MET A 816 9.17 6.24 15.06
CA MET A 816 8.78 5.79 13.71
C MET A 816 7.25 5.78 13.52
N LEU A 817 6.49 5.38 14.54
CA LEU A 817 5.03 5.41 14.52
C LEU A 817 4.48 6.84 14.56
N GLU A 818 5.08 7.74 15.34
CA GLU A 818 4.76 9.16 15.31
C GLU A 818 5.06 9.79 13.95
N ASP A 819 6.23 9.54 13.35
CA ASP A 819 6.62 10.10 12.06
C ASP A 819 5.73 9.55 10.92
N ARG A 820 5.32 8.28 11.00
CA ARG A 820 4.28 7.71 10.14
C ARG A 820 2.92 8.38 10.35
N ASN A 821 2.54 8.69 11.59
CA ASN A 821 1.27 9.36 11.91
C ASN A 821 1.28 10.82 11.39
N ARG A 822 2.36 11.58 11.63
CA ARG A 822 2.62 12.90 11.03
C ARG A 822 2.48 12.87 9.51
N THR A 823 3.04 11.83 8.86
CA THR A 823 2.93 11.64 7.39
C THR A 823 1.49 11.34 6.94
N LEU A 824 0.72 10.56 7.71
CA LEU A 824 -0.68 10.27 7.40
C LEU A 824 -1.58 11.51 7.60
N LEU A 825 -1.36 12.28 8.66
CA LEU A 825 -2.06 13.55 8.90
C LEU A 825 -1.76 14.59 7.81
N ALA A 826 -0.51 14.69 7.36
CA ALA A 826 -0.14 15.56 6.23
C ALA A 826 -0.85 15.15 4.93
N LYS A 827 -0.96 13.84 4.65
CA LYS A 827 -1.72 13.32 3.50
C LYS A 827 -3.24 13.52 3.65
N GLN A 828 -3.77 13.44 4.86
CA GLN A 828 -5.17 13.76 5.14
C GLN A 828 -5.45 15.24 4.88
N ALA A 829 -4.56 16.14 5.31
CA ALA A 829 -4.68 17.58 5.04
C ALA A 829 -4.66 17.86 3.53
N SER A 830 -3.69 17.33 2.77
CA SER A 830 -3.64 17.56 1.32
C SER A 830 -4.88 17.02 0.57
N LEU A 831 -5.47 15.91 1.03
CA LEU A 831 -6.73 15.40 0.48
C LEU A 831 -7.94 16.26 0.87
N GLN A 832 -7.91 16.91 2.05
CA GLN A 832 -8.95 17.87 2.45
C GLN A 832 -8.84 19.18 1.64
N ASP A 833 -7.62 19.65 1.38
CA ASP A 833 -7.35 20.79 0.50
C ASP A 833 -7.77 20.50 -0.96
N GLU A 834 -7.48 19.30 -1.48
CA GLU A 834 -7.92 18.85 -2.81
C GLU A 834 -9.46 18.78 -2.91
N VAL A 835 -10.13 18.20 -1.90
CA VAL A 835 -11.60 18.18 -1.83
C VAL A 835 -12.18 19.61 -1.76
N HIS A 836 -11.54 20.53 -1.03
CA HIS A 836 -11.99 21.92 -0.98
C HIS A 836 -11.81 22.62 -2.34
N HIS A 837 -10.68 22.41 -3.02
CA HIS A 837 -10.44 22.97 -4.35
C HIS A 837 -11.41 22.41 -5.41
N LEU A 838 -11.75 21.11 -5.34
CA LEU A 838 -12.76 20.49 -6.19
C LEU A 838 -14.18 21.01 -5.89
N GLN A 839 -14.50 21.33 -4.63
CA GLN A 839 -15.75 22.00 -4.27
C GLN A 839 -15.82 23.42 -4.86
N GLU A 840 -14.77 24.23 -4.70
CA GLU A 840 -14.72 25.55 -5.34
C GLU A 840 -14.82 25.47 -6.87
N ALA A 841 -14.20 24.45 -7.49
CA ALA A 841 -14.27 24.24 -8.93
C ALA A 841 -15.69 23.84 -9.38
N LEU A 842 -16.38 23.00 -8.59
CA LEU A 842 -17.79 22.68 -8.82
C LEU A 842 -18.66 23.94 -8.70
N ASP A 843 -18.47 24.75 -7.67
CA ASP A 843 -19.26 25.96 -7.43
C ASP A 843 -19.03 27.01 -8.53
N ARG A 844 -17.78 27.19 -9.00
CA ARG A 844 -17.46 28.02 -10.18
C ARG A 844 -18.18 27.52 -11.44
N VAL A 845 -18.07 26.23 -11.77
CA VAL A 845 -18.72 25.64 -12.95
C VAL A 845 -20.25 25.68 -12.84
N MET A 846 -20.82 25.61 -11.63
CA MET A 846 -22.27 25.81 -11.43
C MET A 846 -22.71 27.27 -11.63
N ALA A 847 -21.88 28.25 -11.25
CA ALA A 847 -22.13 29.66 -11.53
C ALA A 847 -22.04 29.96 -13.04
N GLU A 848 -20.95 29.55 -13.70
CA GLU A 848 -20.78 29.67 -15.16
C GLU A 848 -21.93 29.00 -15.93
N LYS A 849 -22.37 27.81 -15.49
CA LYS A 849 -23.53 27.13 -16.06
C LYS A 849 -24.83 27.94 -15.89
N LEU A 850 -25.04 28.54 -14.72
CA LEU A 850 -26.23 29.36 -14.45
C LEU A 850 -26.24 30.62 -15.33
N GLU A 851 -25.09 31.28 -15.49
CA GLU A 851 -24.92 32.44 -16.37
C GLU A 851 -25.23 32.09 -17.84
N ILE A 852 -24.72 30.95 -18.31
CA ILE A 852 -25.02 30.41 -19.66
C ILE A 852 -26.51 30.08 -19.79
N GLU A 853 -27.15 29.49 -18.78
CA GLU A 853 -28.59 29.20 -18.78
C GLU A 853 -29.44 30.49 -18.77
N THR A 854 -29.00 31.55 -18.08
CA THR A 854 -29.67 32.87 -18.15
C THR A 854 -29.52 33.53 -19.51
N HIS A 855 -28.32 33.55 -20.10
CA HIS A 855 -28.11 34.10 -21.45
C HIS A 855 -28.85 33.30 -22.53
N ALA A 856 -28.97 31.98 -22.38
CA ALA A 856 -29.79 31.16 -23.27
C ALA A 856 -31.29 31.49 -23.14
N ALA A 857 -31.78 31.80 -21.93
CA ALA A 857 -33.16 32.25 -21.71
C ALA A 857 -33.42 33.65 -22.30
N GLU A 858 -32.50 34.60 -22.13
CA GLU A 858 -32.56 35.94 -22.75
C GLU A 858 -32.57 35.86 -24.29
N GLN A 859 -31.72 34.99 -24.87
CA GLN A 859 -31.71 34.74 -26.31
C GLN A 859 -33.01 34.08 -26.79
N ALA A 860 -33.57 33.15 -26.01
CA ALA A 860 -34.88 32.56 -26.33
C ALA A 860 -36.02 33.59 -26.27
N GLU A 861 -35.99 34.52 -25.30
CA GLU A 861 -36.99 35.58 -25.21
C GLU A 861 -36.88 36.57 -26.37
N THR A 862 -35.68 37.06 -26.70
CA THR A 862 -35.49 37.95 -27.86
C THR A 862 -35.90 37.27 -29.18
N CYS A 863 -35.65 35.97 -29.33
CA CYS A 863 -36.15 35.19 -30.47
C CYS A 863 -37.69 35.08 -30.48
N ALA A 864 -38.33 34.93 -29.33
CA ALA A 864 -39.79 34.93 -29.21
C ALA A 864 -40.39 36.31 -29.56
N GLN A 865 -39.82 37.40 -29.01
CA GLN A 865 -40.22 38.78 -29.32
C GLN A 865 -40.07 39.11 -30.82
N LEU A 866 -38.96 38.71 -31.45
CA LEU A 866 -38.76 38.86 -32.91
C LEU A 866 -39.75 38.01 -33.72
N THR A 867 -40.12 36.83 -33.22
CA THR A 867 -41.13 35.97 -33.87
C THR A 867 -42.53 36.59 -33.75
N GLU A 868 -42.89 37.17 -32.61
CA GLU A 868 -44.15 37.92 -32.45
C GLU A 868 -44.18 39.20 -33.31
N ALA A 869 -43.07 39.94 -33.38
CA ALA A 869 -42.94 41.08 -34.28
C ALA A 869 -43.11 40.67 -35.76
N ASN A 870 -42.51 39.56 -36.19
CA ASN A 870 -42.67 39.03 -37.55
C ASN A 870 -44.11 38.53 -37.82
N ASN A 871 -44.74 37.85 -36.85
CA ASN A 871 -46.13 37.41 -36.95
C ASN A 871 -47.11 38.59 -37.04
N THR A 872 -46.91 39.64 -36.23
CA THR A 872 -47.77 40.84 -36.26
C THR A 872 -47.54 41.69 -37.52
N LEU A 873 -46.30 41.78 -38.03
CA LEU A 873 -46.02 42.38 -39.34
C LEU A 873 -46.65 41.57 -40.49
N SER A 874 -46.55 40.24 -40.44
CA SER A 874 -47.18 39.34 -41.42
C SER A 874 -48.71 39.45 -41.41
N ALA A 875 -49.33 39.53 -40.22
CA ALA A 875 -50.76 39.77 -40.07
C ALA A 875 -51.19 41.14 -40.61
N ARG A 876 -50.39 42.21 -40.37
CA ARG A 876 -50.63 43.53 -40.97
C ARG A 876 -50.50 43.51 -42.49
N ALA A 877 -49.50 42.80 -43.03
CA ALA A 877 -49.31 42.65 -44.47
C ALA A 877 -50.47 41.88 -45.13
N LEU A 878 -50.98 40.81 -44.49
CA LEU A 878 -52.17 40.09 -44.93
C LEU A 878 -53.43 40.96 -44.87
N ASN A 879 -53.63 41.74 -43.79
CA ASN A 879 -54.76 42.66 -43.68
C ASN A 879 -54.72 43.75 -44.77
N LEU A 880 -53.55 44.35 -45.03
CA LEU A 880 -53.37 45.33 -46.10
C LEU A 880 -53.57 44.71 -47.49
N ALA A 881 -53.10 43.49 -47.71
CA ALA A 881 -53.37 42.74 -48.95
C ALA A 881 -54.86 42.43 -49.13
N GLN A 882 -55.57 42.10 -48.05
CA GLN A 882 -57.02 41.86 -48.07
C GLN A 882 -57.81 43.17 -48.24
N GLU A 883 -57.35 44.30 -47.69
CA GLU A 883 -57.94 45.61 -47.91
C GLU A 883 -57.74 46.07 -49.37
N ALA A 884 -56.53 45.93 -49.92
CA ALA A 884 -56.23 46.17 -51.33
C ALA A 884 -57.02 45.25 -52.28
N ALA A 885 -57.19 43.97 -51.92
CA ALA A 885 -58.06 43.06 -52.64
C ALA A 885 -59.52 43.51 -52.56
N SER A 886 -60.04 43.82 -51.38
CA SER A 886 -61.45 44.21 -51.20
C SER A 886 -61.81 45.53 -51.91
N SER A 887 -60.88 46.49 -51.93
CA SER A 887 -61.06 47.78 -52.61
C SER A 887 -60.96 47.63 -54.14
N THR A 888 -60.02 46.84 -54.66
CA THR A 888 -60.00 46.51 -56.10
C THR A 888 -61.21 45.69 -56.53
N ASP A 889 -61.70 44.79 -55.69
CA ASP A 889 -62.93 44.01 -55.93
C ASP A 889 -64.20 44.90 -55.85
N HIS A 890 -64.20 45.94 -55.00
CA HIS A 890 -65.26 46.95 -54.96
C HIS A 890 -65.25 47.85 -56.21
N VAL A 891 -64.08 48.34 -56.63
CA VAL A 891 -63.92 49.09 -57.89
C VAL A 891 -64.33 48.23 -59.10
N ARG A 892 -63.92 46.96 -59.13
CA ARG A 892 -64.33 45.99 -60.16
C ARG A 892 -65.85 45.85 -60.20
N LYS A 893 -66.51 45.60 -59.07
CA LYS A 893 -67.98 45.49 -58.97
C LYS A 893 -68.68 46.78 -59.39
N GLN A 894 -68.10 47.95 -59.10
CA GLN A 894 -68.65 49.23 -59.54
C GLN A 894 -68.53 49.41 -61.07
N LEU A 895 -67.41 49.01 -61.67
CA LEU A 895 -67.23 49.01 -63.13
C LEU A 895 -68.14 47.99 -63.83
N GLU A 896 -68.31 46.78 -63.26
CA GLU A 896 -69.27 45.78 -63.73
C GLU A 896 -70.71 46.32 -63.69
N ARG A 897 -71.06 47.06 -62.64
CA ARG A 897 -72.38 47.72 -62.50
C ARG A 897 -72.57 48.81 -63.55
N GLN A 898 -71.59 49.69 -63.73
CA GLN A 898 -71.62 50.73 -64.78
C GLN A 898 -71.69 50.13 -66.19
N LEU A 899 -71.02 49.00 -66.44
CA LEU A 899 -71.14 48.25 -67.70
C LEU A 899 -72.52 47.60 -67.86
N ALA A 900 -73.13 47.08 -66.79
CA ALA A 900 -74.49 46.53 -66.83
C ALA A 900 -75.53 47.64 -67.11
N ASP A 901 -75.42 48.79 -66.43
CA ASP A 901 -76.29 49.95 -66.63
C ASP A 901 -76.14 50.53 -68.05
N ALA A 902 -74.91 50.64 -68.56
CA ALA A 902 -74.64 51.08 -69.93
C ALA A 902 -75.17 50.09 -70.98
N ASN A 903 -75.03 48.78 -70.76
CA ASN A 903 -75.61 47.76 -71.64
C ASN A 903 -77.15 47.76 -71.59
N SER A 904 -77.74 48.01 -70.42
CA SER A 904 -79.20 48.18 -70.25
C SER A 904 -79.70 49.40 -71.02
N ALA A 905 -79.06 50.56 -70.86
CA ALA A 905 -79.38 51.78 -71.61
C ALA A 905 -79.21 51.58 -73.13
N LEU A 906 -78.16 50.90 -73.56
CA LEU A 906 -77.92 50.55 -74.97
C LEU A 906 -78.96 49.55 -75.51
N SER A 907 -79.48 48.66 -74.68
CA SER A 907 -80.60 47.77 -75.03
C SER A 907 -81.92 48.53 -75.13
N ALA A 908 -82.17 49.47 -74.21
CA ALA A 908 -83.35 50.34 -74.25
C ALA A 908 -83.35 51.25 -75.49
N ALA A 909 -82.22 51.89 -75.81
CA ALA A 909 -82.07 52.69 -77.02
C ALA A 909 -82.23 51.85 -78.30
N LYS A 910 -81.78 50.59 -78.33
CA LYS A 910 -82.06 49.67 -79.44
C LYS A 910 -83.55 49.34 -79.57
N ALA A 911 -84.24 49.12 -78.46
CA ALA A 911 -85.68 48.88 -78.46
C ALA A 911 -86.48 50.12 -78.90
N GLU A 912 -86.05 51.32 -78.50
CA GLU A 912 -86.63 52.59 -78.96
C GLU A 912 -86.40 52.80 -80.46
N VAL A 913 -85.19 52.58 -80.97
CA VAL A 913 -84.89 52.65 -82.41
C VAL A 913 -85.72 51.63 -83.20
N GLU A 914 -85.90 50.40 -82.68
CA GLU A 914 -86.75 49.39 -83.31
C GLU A 914 -88.25 49.78 -83.25
N SER A 915 -88.71 50.40 -82.16
CA SER A 915 -90.06 50.96 -82.07
C SER A 915 -90.30 52.11 -83.05
N VAL A 916 -89.30 52.99 -83.24
CA VAL A 916 -89.34 54.06 -84.26
C VAL A 916 -89.30 53.45 -85.67
N ARG A 917 -88.50 52.40 -85.89
CA ARG A 917 -88.47 51.66 -87.17
C ARG A 917 -89.82 51.00 -87.47
N GLN A 918 -90.49 50.44 -86.46
CA GLN A 918 -91.83 49.86 -86.58
C GLN A 918 -92.91 50.92 -86.81
N SER A 919 -92.87 52.07 -86.13
CA SER A 919 -93.81 53.17 -86.40
C SER A 919 -93.58 53.81 -87.77
N GLN A 920 -92.32 53.87 -88.24
CA GLN A 920 -91.99 54.25 -89.62
C GLN A 920 -92.53 53.24 -90.64
N GLN A 921 -92.41 51.93 -90.38
CA GLN A 921 -93.03 50.91 -91.24
C GLN A 921 -94.56 50.97 -91.21
N MET A 922 -95.17 51.23 -90.05
CA MET A 922 -96.62 51.35 -89.90
C MET A 922 -97.17 52.59 -90.61
N THR A 923 -96.46 53.73 -90.55
CA THR A 923 -96.83 54.95 -91.29
C THR A 923 -96.57 54.82 -92.79
N GLN A 924 -95.53 54.10 -93.23
CA GLN A 924 -95.37 53.72 -94.64
C GLN A 924 -96.49 52.78 -95.11
N MET A 925 -96.92 51.82 -94.28
CA MET A 925 -98.03 50.92 -94.59
C MET A 925 -99.36 51.69 -94.68
N ALA A 926 -99.65 52.58 -93.73
CA ALA A 926 -100.83 53.44 -93.77
C ALA A 926 -100.82 54.37 -94.99
N MET A 927 -99.67 54.94 -95.38
CA MET A 927 -99.55 55.74 -96.60
C MET A 927 -99.77 54.90 -97.88
N MET A 928 -99.36 53.63 -97.88
CA MET A 928 -99.66 52.70 -98.98
C MET A 928 -101.14 52.29 -99.00
N GLU A 929 -101.79 52.16 -97.84
CA GLU A 929 -103.24 51.92 -97.73
C GLU A 929 -104.06 53.15 -98.17
N GLU A 930 -103.66 54.37 -97.79
CA GLU A 930 -104.25 55.62 -98.29
C GLU A 930 -104.09 55.75 -99.80
N LEU A 931 -102.88 55.47 -100.34
CA LEU A 931 -102.62 55.54 -101.77
C LEU A 931 -103.41 54.48 -102.56
N ASN A 932 -103.57 53.27 -102.00
CA ASN A 932 -104.43 52.22 -102.55
C ASN A 932 -105.92 52.61 -102.45
N SER A 933 -106.36 53.21 -101.33
CA SER A 933 -107.71 53.75 -101.16
C SER A 933 -108.01 54.80 -102.23
N ILE A 934 -107.13 55.79 -102.41
CA ILE A 934 -107.21 56.82 -103.45
C ILE A 934 -107.19 56.21 -104.87
N GLN A 935 -106.49 55.09 -105.09
CA GLN A 935 -106.55 54.34 -106.35
C GLN A 935 -107.91 53.65 -106.55
N THR A 936 -108.46 52.99 -105.54
CA THR A 936 -109.80 52.38 -105.62
C THR A 936 -110.91 53.42 -105.75
N GLU A 937 -110.77 54.60 -105.13
CA GLU A 937 -111.68 55.73 -105.31
C GLU A 937 -111.53 56.32 -106.72
N ASN A 938 -110.31 56.47 -107.24
CA ASN A 938 -110.09 56.84 -108.64
C ASN A 938 -110.73 55.85 -109.61
N ASP A 939 -110.60 54.54 -109.38
CA ASP A 939 -111.22 53.52 -110.24
C ASP A 939 -112.74 53.46 -110.07
N ASN A 940 -113.29 53.75 -108.88
CA ASN A 940 -114.72 54.00 -108.71
C ASN A 940 -115.19 55.25 -109.47
N LEU A 941 -114.47 56.36 -109.41
CA LEU A 941 -114.76 57.58 -110.17
C LEU A 941 -114.63 57.35 -111.68
N ARG A 942 -113.64 56.57 -112.13
CA ARG A 942 -113.51 56.11 -113.52
C ARG A 942 -114.67 55.20 -113.93
N ASN A 943 -115.15 54.32 -113.05
CA ASN A 943 -116.33 53.49 -113.31
C ASN A 943 -117.62 54.32 -113.35
N GLN A 944 -117.77 55.33 -112.49
CA GLN A 944 -118.88 56.31 -112.57
C GLN A 944 -118.80 57.16 -113.84
N LEU A 945 -117.60 57.51 -114.32
CA LEU A 945 -117.39 58.17 -115.61
C LEU A 945 -117.70 57.25 -116.81
N ARG A 946 -117.43 55.95 -116.71
CA ARG A 946 -117.86 54.95 -117.71
C ARG A 946 -119.38 54.78 -117.71
N ALA A 947 -120.02 54.82 -116.54
CA ALA A 947 -121.47 54.77 -116.36
C ALA A 947 -122.20 56.11 -116.64
N LYS A 948 -121.47 57.13 -117.13
CA LYS A 948 -122.00 58.39 -117.69
C LYS A 948 -121.71 58.52 -119.19
N LYS A 949 -121.51 57.40 -119.87
CA LYS A 949 -121.63 57.22 -121.32
C LYS A 949 -122.80 56.31 -121.63
#